data_AF-A0A3M6AA42-F1
#
_entry.id   AF-A0A3M6AA42-F1
#
_cell.length_a   1.000
_cell.length_b   1.000
_cell.length_c   1.000
_cell.angle_alpha   90.00
_cell.angle_beta   90.00
_cell.angle_gamma   90.00
#
_symmetry.space_group_name_H-M   'P 1'
#
loop_
_entity.id
_entity.type
_entity.pdbx_description
1 polymer ?
#
loop_
_entity_poly.entity_id
_entity_poly.type
_entity_poly.pdbx_seq_one_letter_code
_entity_poly.pdbx_strand_id
1 'polypeptide(L)'
;MADWQSLDPEAAREAEKYENPIPSRELILQHLAERGSPASREQLVEEFGLTTEDQFEALRRRLRAMERDAQLIYTRRGTYAPVDKLDLILGRISGHRDGFGFLVPDDGSDDLFMSPAQMRLVFDGDRALARVSGLDRRGRREGVIVEVISRAHETIVGRYFEESGIGFVVPDNPKIQQEVLVTPGRNNNAKIGQFVEVKITHWPTPRFQPQGDVVEVVGNYMAPGMEIDVALRTYDIPHVWPEAVLKEAAKLKPEVEEKDKENRVDLRHLPFVTIDGEDARDFDDAVYCEAKPGKLRLFSGGWKLYVAIADVSSYVKIGSALDAESQVRGNSVYFPERVVPMLPEQLSNGLCSLNPHVDRLAMVCEMTISKTGEMTDYVFYEGIIHSHARLTYNKVSTILEQPKTAEAKSLRGEYGDVVPHLKQLYAMYKVLLGARHVRGAIDFETQETRIIFGSERKIAEIRPTTRNDAHKLIEECMLAANVATAQFLKKHEIPALYRVHDGPPPERLEKLRAFLGELGLTLHKGKEGPTPKDYQALLETVRDRPDYHLIQTVMLRSLSQAVYSSDNNGHFGLNYEAYTHFTSPIRRYPDLLTHRAIRSVIRSKQDTPHVRRAGAATIPKARIYPYDDALLDQLGEQCSMSERRADEATRDVVNWLKCEYMKDRVGESFPGVITAVTGFGLFVELTDIYVEGLVHVTALPGDYYHFDPLHHRLAGERTGRNFRLGDSVEVRVMRVDLDERKIDFEISETAAAATPAGRKRRGHDTAPPAATTTTEKEKAPAKSGRRSASAKESSTEAYRPSDAAAKNAEVRKSRELKKALLADAKGGSKASSGKSDRSGYAPSSSKPASKHRKGPSKSGSAPTAKSGGARKPKAKS
;
A
#
# COMPACT_ATOMS: atom_id res chain seq x y z
N MET A 1 -35.67 -32.91 -28.42
CA MET A 1 -34.76 -31.76 -28.63
C MET A 1 -35.27 -30.65 -27.75
N ALA A 2 -34.42 -30.06 -26.91
CA ALA A 2 -34.80 -28.91 -26.10
C ALA A 2 -34.77 -27.65 -26.97
N ASP A 3 -35.83 -26.85 -26.93
CA ASP A 3 -35.80 -25.51 -27.50
C ASP A 3 -35.09 -24.58 -26.51
N TRP A 4 -33.75 -24.54 -26.60
CA TRP A 4 -32.94 -23.70 -25.73
C TRP A 4 -33.26 -22.20 -25.91
N GLN A 5 -33.79 -21.78 -27.06
CA GLN A 5 -34.18 -20.39 -27.31
C GLN A 5 -35.42 -19.98 -26.50
N SER A 6 -36.24 -20.97 -26.09
CA SER A 6 -37.37 -20.79 -25.17
C SER A 6 -37.00 -20.90 -23.68
N LEU A 7 -35.80 -21.43 -23.36
CA LEU A 7 -35.33 -21.69 -22.00
C LEU A 7 -34.24 -20.73 -21.53
N ASP A 8 -33.54 -20.09 -22.46
CA ASP A 8 -32.49 -19.11 -22.19
C ASP A 8 -33.12 -17.73 -21.87
N PRO A 9 -33.02 -17.22 -20.62
CA PRO A 9 -33.58 -15.92 -20.27
C PRO A 9 -32.94 -14.76 -21.06
N GLU A 10 -31.75 -14.97 -21.63
CA GLU A 10 -30.97 -13.97 -22.34
C GLU A 10 -30.92 -14.22 -23.87
N ALA A 11 -31.72 -15.14 -24.41
CA ALA A 11 -31.76 -15.47 -25.85
C ALA A 11 -31.90 -14.22 -26.74
N ALA A 12 -32.76 -13.27 -26.36
CA ALA A 12 -32.96 -12.02 -27.10
C ALA A 12 -31.69 -11.15 -27.10
N ARG A 13 -31.01 -11.04 -25.95
CA ARG A 13 -29.76 -10.28 -25.80
C ARG A 13 -28.62 -10.86 -26.64
N GLU A 14 -28.58 -12.19 -26.79
CA GLU A 14 -27.58 -12.87 -27.61
C GLU A 14 -27.92 -12.80 -29.10
N ALA A 15 -29.19 -12.84 -29.48
CA ALA A 15 -29.66 -12.67 -30.86
C ALA A 15 -29.46 -11.23 -31.40
N GLU A 16 -29.51 -10.20 -30.56
CA GLU A 16 -29.13 -8.83 -30.95
C GLU A 16 -27.62 -8.66 -31.23
N LYS A 17 -26.78 -9.55 -30.69
CA LYS A 17 -25.31 -9.44 -30.76
C LYS A 17 -24.66 -10.35 -31.80
N TYR A 18 -25.32 -11.44 -32.19
CA TYR A 18 -24.73 -12.49 -33.03
C TYR A 18 -25.72 -13.00 -34.09
N GLU A 19 -25.27 -13.03 -35.34
CA GLU A 19 -26.04 -13.50 -36.52
C GLU A 19 -26.43 -15.00 -36.41
N ASN A 20 -25.64 -15.79 -35.70
CA ASN A 20 -25.94 -17.17 -35.30
C ASN A 20 -25.86 -17.31 -33.76
N PRO A 21 -26.95 -17.06 -33.02
CA PRO A 21 -26.93 -17.14 -31.56
C PRO A 21 -26.82 -18.60 -31.05
N ILE A 22 -26.29 -18.74 -29.84
CA ILE A 22 -26.09 -19.99 -29.09
C ILE A 22 -26.41 -19.76 -27.61
N PRO A 23 -26.68 -20.82 -26.80
CA PRO A 23 -26.98 -20.70 -25.37
C PRO A 23 -26.06 -19.75 -24.61
N SER A 24 -26.66 -18.88 -23.78
CA SER A 24 -25.98 -17.91 -22.91
C SER A 24 -25.02 -18.58 -21.91
N ARG A 25 -24.12 -17.79 -21.31
CA ARG A 25 -23.23 -18.31 -20.25
C ARG A 25 -24.07 -18.80 -19.06
N GLU A 26 -25.12 -18.05 -18.79
CA GLU A 26 -26.13 -18.22 -17.77
C GLU A 26 -26.87 -19.56 -17.95
N LEU A 27 -27.42 -19.84 -19.14
CA LEU A 27 -28.07 -21.13 -19.44
C LEU A 27 -27.07 -22.30 -19.42
N ILE A 28 -25.84 -22.12 -19.91
CA ILE A 28 -24.81 -23.18 -19.86
C ILE A 28 -24.46 -23.55 -18.42
N LEU A 29 -24.33 -22.57 -17.52
CA LEU A 29 -24.08 -22.79 -16.09
C LEU A 29 -25.28 -23.44 -15.40
N GLN A 30 -26.50 -22.95 -15.65
CA GLN A 30 -27.73 -23.53 -15.10
C GLN A 30 -27.90 -24.99 -15.52
N HIS A 31 -27.81 -25.28 -16.83
CA HIS A 31 -27.98 -26.63 -17.37
C HIS A 31 -26.94 -27.60 -16.79
N LEU A 32 -25.67 -27.20 -16.69
CA LEU A 32 -24.63 -28.01 -16.05
C LEU A 32 -24.86 -28.22 -14.54
N ALA A 33 -25.46 -27.24 -13.85
CA ALA A 33 -25.81 -27.34 -12.44
C ALA A 33 -27.02 -28.26 -12.20
N GLU A 34 -28.04 -28.22 -13.05
CA GLU A 34 -29.22 -29.09 -12.99
C GLU A 34 -28.89 -30.54 -13.38
N ARG A 35 -28.01 -30.73 -14.38
CA ARG A 35 -27.48 -32.03 -14.82
C ARG A 35 -26.68 -32.77 -13.74
N GLY A 36 -26.25 -32.07 -12.69
CA GLY A 36 -25.56 -32.62 -11.51
C GLY A 36 -24.25 -33.36 -11.81
N SER A 37 -23.72 -33.25 -13.03
CA SER A 37 -22.60 -34.05 -13.50
C SER A 37 -21.89 -33.41 -14.71
N PRO A 38 -20.55 -33.47 -14.81
CA PRO A 38 -19.80 -32.83 -15.90
C PRO A 38 -20.16 -33.35 -17.30
N ALA A 39 -20.24 -32.46 -18.29
CA ALA A 39 -20.62 -32.79 -19.68
C ALA A 39 -19.45 -32.57 -20.65
N SER A 40 -19.27 -33.43 -21.66
CA SER A 40 -18.36 -33.10 -22.76
C SER A 40 -18.96 -32.01 -23.67
N ARG A 41 -18.14 -31.33 -24.47
CA ARG A 41 -18.64 -30.36 -25.46
C ARG A 41 -19.64 -30.99 -26.42
N GLU A 42 -19.39 -32.23 -26.82
CA GLU A 42 -20.20 -33.03 -27.73
C GLU A 42 -21.55 -33.38 -27.09
N GLN A 43 -21.56 -33.69 -25.78
CA GLN A 43 -22.78 -33.84 -25.01
C GLN A 43 -23.56 -32.53 -24.92
N LEU A 44 -22.91 -31.38 -24.67
CA LEU A 44 -23.59 -30.08 -24.67
C LEU A 44 -24.13 -29.69 -26.06
N VAL A 45 -23.44 -30.06 -27.15
CA VAL A 45 -23.96 -29.91 -28.52
C VAL A 45 -25.25 -30.70 -28.73
N GLU A 46 -25.30 -31.96 -28.29
CA GLU A 46 -26.47 -32.83 -28.40
C GLU A 46 -27.62 -32.37 -27.47
N GLU A 47 -27.31 -32.06 -26.21
CA GLU A 47 -28.27 -31.64 -25.19
C GLU A 47 -28.94 -30.29 -25.54
N PHE A 48 -28.19 -29.33 -26.12
CA PHE A 48 -28.72 -28.07 -26.65
C PHE A 48 -29.19 -28.15 -28.12
N GLY A 49 -29.13 -29.31 -28.78
CA GLY A 49 -29.62 -29.49 -30.16
C GLY A 49 -28.93 -28.60 -31.21
N LEU A 50 -27.66 -28.25 -31.02
CA LEU A 50 -26.88 -27.49 -31.99
C LEU A 50 -26.57 -28.38 -33.22
N THR A 51 -26.55 -27.80 -34.42
CA THR A 51 -26.47 -28.58 -35.67
C THR A 51 -25.51 -28.04 -36.74
N THR A 52 -25.03 -26.80 -36.64
CA THR A 52 -24.12 -26.21 -37.64
C THR A 52 -22.67 -26.11 -37.13
N GLU A 53 -21.69 -26.14 -38.04
CA GLU A 53 -20.27 -26.00 -37.67
C GLU A 53 -19.99 -24.65 -36.98
N ASP A 54 -20.67 -23.58 -37.41
CA ASP A 54 -20.60 -22.27 -36.77
C ASP A 54 -21.07 -22.32 -35.30
N GLN A 55 -22.18 -23.02 -35.00
CA GLN A 55 -22.65 -23.21 -33.64
C GLN A 55 -21.66 -24.03 -32.80
N PHE A 56 -20.99 -25.04 -33.39
CA PHE A 56 -20.01 -25.87 -32.69
C PHE A 56 -18.74 -25.07 -32.32
N GLU A 57 -18.23 -24.25 -33.23
CA GLU A 57 -17.07 -23.38 -33.00
C GLU A 57 -17.44 -22.18 -32.09
N ALA A 58 -18.65 -21.64 -32.21
CA ALA A 58 -19.15 -20.61 -31.30
C ALA A 58 -19.27 -21.14 -29.86
N LEU A 59 -19.86 -22.33 -29.65
CA LEU A 59 -19.96 -22.95 -28.31
C LEU A 59 -18.56 -23.26 -27.77
N ARG A 60 -17.65 -23.78 -28.59
CA ARG A 60 -16.24 -24.00 -28.21
C ARG A 60 -15.55 -22.70 -27.77
N ARG A 61 -15.81 -21.57 -28.45
CA ARG A 61 -15.29 -20.25 -28.06
C ARG A 61 -15.92 -19.74 -26.77
N ARG A 62 -17.23 -19.95 -26.58
CA ARG A 62 -17.97 -19.57 -25.35
C ARG A 62 -17.48 -20.36 -24.15
N LEU A 63 -17.37 -21.68 -24.25
CA LEU A 63 -16.81 -22.54 -23.20
C LEU A 63 -15.36 -22.15 -22.85
N ARG A 64 -14.51 -21.84 -23.84
CA ARG A 64 -13.14 -21.33 -23.63
C ARG A 64 -13.05 -19.92 -23.04
N ALA A 65 -14.09 -19.10 -23.20
CA ALA A 65 -14.19 -17.82 -22.50
C ALA A 65 -14.60 -18.05 -21.04
N MET A 66 -15.63 -18.87 -20.80
CA MET A 66 -16.08 -19.25 -19.46
C MET A 66 -14.99 -19.99 -18.65
N GLU A 67 -14.12 -20.76 -19.31
CA GLU A 67 -12.94 -21.42 -18.75
C GLU A 67 -11.86 -20.39 -18.31
N ARG A 68 -11.57 -19.40 -19.17
CA ARG A 68 -10.63 -18.30 -18.86
C ARG A 68 -11.16 -17.39 -17.75
N ASP A 69 -12.46 -17.14 -17.77
CA ASP A 69 -13.18 -16.29 -16.83
C ASP A 69 -13.58 -17.08 -15.55
N ALA A 70 -12.97 -18.26 -15.33
CA ALA A 70 -13.09 -19.15 -14.16
C ALA A 70 -14.51 -19.61 -13.78
N GLN A 71 -15.48 -19.54 -14.70
CA GLN A 71 -16.85 -20.00 -14.49
C GLN A 71 -16.98 -21.53 -14.67
N LEU A 72 -16.11 -22.13 -15.49
CA LEU A 72 -16.07 -23.57 -15.78
C LEU A 72 -14.64 -24.11 -15.66
N ILE A 73 -14.51 -25.35 -15.18
CA ILE A 73 -13.25 -26.12 -15.26
C ILE A 73 -13.35 -27.22 -16.31
N TYR A 74 -12.32 -27.37 -17.16
CA TYR A 74 -12.23 -28.46 -18.14
C TYR A 74 -11.45 -29.65 -17.55
N THR A 75 -12.16 -30.70 -17.16
CA THR A 75 -11.57 -31.84 -16.46
C THR A 75 -10.69 -32.69 -17.39
N ARG A 76 -9.74 -33.43 -16.78
CA ARG A 76 -8.89 -34.43 -17.46
C ARG A 76 -9.66 -35.59 -18.13
N ARG A 77 -11.00 -35.64 -18.00
CA ARG A 77 -11.88 -36.60 -18.72
C ARG A 77 -12.51 -36.00 -19.99
N GLY A 78 -12.18 -34.76 -20.36
CA GLY A 78 -12.73 -34.09 -21.53
C GLY A 78 -14.10 -33.45 -21.31
N THR A 79 -14.42 -33.08 -20.07
CA THR A 79 -15.75 -32.58 -19.67
C THR A 79 -15.66 -31.26 -18.91
N TYR A 80 -16.67 -30.41 -19.08
CA TYR A 80 -16.84 -29.13 -18.39
C TYR A 80 -17.71 -29.30 -17.14
N ALA A 81 -17.40 -28.53 -16.09
CA ALA A 81 -18.15 -28.48 -14.84
C ALA A 81 -18.15 -27.05 -14.26
N PRO A 82 -19.23 -26.58 -13.61
CA PRO A 82 -19.24 -25.32 -12.87
C PRO A 82 -18.31 -25.41 -11.65
N VAL A 83 -17.54 -24.36 -11.40
CA VAL A 83 -16.58 -24.31 -10.28
C VAL A 83 -17.28 -24.45 -8.93
N ASP A 84 -18.39 -23.72 -8.74
CA ASP A 84 -19.23 -23.69 -7.54
C ASP A 84 -19.84 -25.05 -7.14
N LYS A 85 -19.83 -26.03 -8.07
CA LYS A 85 -20.36 -27.39 -7.85
C LYS A 85 -19.28 -28.41 -7.47
N LEU A 86 -18.05 -27.98 -7.24
CA LEU A 86 -16.89 -28.85 -6.98
C LEU A 86 -16.16 -28.56 -5.66
N ASP A 87 -16.76 -27.78 -4.76
CA ASP A 87 -16.15 -27.26 -3.52
C ASP A 87 -14.79 -26.56 -3.78
N LEU A 88 -14.68 -25.92 -4.94
CA LEU A 88 -13.52 -25.14 -5.36
C LEU A 88 -13.73 -23.67 -5.03
N ILE A 89 -12.70 -23.06 -4.45
CA ILE A 89 -12.68 -21.67 -4.04
C ILE A 89 -11.66 -20.96 -4.93
N LEU A 90 -12.16 -20.01 -5.72
CA LEU A 90 -11.35 -19.10 -6.53
C LEU A 90 -10.82 -17.97 -5.64
N GLY A 91 -9.57 -17.61 -5.85
CA GLY A 91 -8.99 -16.46 -5.15
C GLY A 91 -7.53 -16.19 -5.52
N ARG A 92 -6.97 -15.20 -4.85
CA ARG A 92 -5.60 -14.72 -5.05
C ARG A 92 -4.65 -15.33 -4.04
N ILE A 93 -3.54 -15.88 -4.51
CA ILE A 93 -2.43 -16.33 -3.68
C ILE A 93 -1.77 -15.13 -3.00
N SER A 94 -1.55 -15.25 -1.70
CA SER A 94 -0.87 -14.26 -0.84
C SER A 94 0.28 -14.97 -0.13
N GLY A 95 1.50 -14.75 -0.62
CA GLY A 95 2.70 -15.42 -0.11
C GLY A 95 3.21 -14.80 1.19
N HIS A 96 3.88 -15.62 2.02
CA HIS A 96 4.58 -15.17 3.22
C HIS A 96 6.07 -15.53 3.16
N ARG A 97 6.92 -14.67 3.74
CA ARG A 97 8.39 -14.81 3.74
C ARG A 97 8.92 -16.09 4.41
N ASP A 98 8.10 -16.74 5.24
CA ASP A 98 8.42 -18.03 5.87
C ASP A 98 8.05 -19.24 4.96
N GLY A 99 7.66 -18.98 3.71
CA GLY A 99 7.35 -19.98 2.67
C GLY A 99 5.97 -20.63 2.75
N PHE A 100 5.15 -20.31 3.75
CA PHE A 100 3.71 -20.55 3.69
C PHE A 100 3.00 -19.40 2.97
N GLY A 101 1.69 -19.51 2.79
CA GLY A 101 0.87 -18.39 2.31
C GLY A 101 -0.60 -18.63 2.59
N PHE A 102 -1.45 -17.91 1.85
CA PHE A 102 -2.89 -18.05 1.86
C PHE A 102 -3.44 -17.99 0.43
N LEU A 103 -4.64 -18.52 0.21
CA LEU A 103 -5.52 -18.06 -0.86
C LEU A 103 -6.59 -17.18 -0.22
N VAL A 104 -6.64 -15.92 -0.65
CA VAL A 104 -7.67 -14.94 -0.29
C VAL A 104 -8.84 -15.13 -1.27
N PRO A 105 -10.01 -15.61 -0.83
CA PRO A 105 -11.13 -15.92 -1.70
C PRO A 105 -11.77 -14.69 -2.36
N ASP A 106 -12.21 -14.84 -3.61
CA ASP A 106 -13.00 -13.80 -4.30
C ASP A 106 -14.42 -13.63 -3.70
N ASP A 107 -14.93 -14.65 -3.01
CA ASP A 107 -16.25 -14.64 -2.36
C ASP A 107 -16.26 -13.96 -0.97
N GLY A 108 -15.10 -13.45 -0.52
CA GLY A 108 -14.94 -12.82 0.79
C GLY A 108 -14.99 -13.80 1.99
N SER A 109 -14.97 -15.12 1.76
CA SER A 109 -14.90 -16.11 2.84
C SER A 109 -13.50 -16.22 3.47
N ASP A 110 -13.40 -16.89 4.63
CA ASP A 110 -12.14 -17.00 5.40
C ASP A 110 -10.95 -17.58 4.58
N ASP A 111 -9.83 -16.85 4.56
CA ASP A 111 -8.55 -17.25 3.96
C ASP A 111 -8.20 -18.75 4.12
N LEU A 112 -7.91 -19.41 3.00
CA LEU A 112 -7.39 -20.78 3.02
C LEU A 112 -5.87 -20.75 3.25
N PHE A 113 -5.40 -21.35 4.34
CA PHE A 113 -3.98 -21.51 4.60
C PHE A 113 -3.32 -22.43 3.55
N MET A 114 -2.27 -21.92 2.88
CA MET A 114 -1.44 -22.67 1.93
C MET A 114 -0.16 -23.11 2.63
N SER A 115 0.05 -24.42 2.76
CA SER A 115 1.29 -24.97 3.31
C SER A 115 2.49 -24.74 2.37
N PRO A 116 3.75 -24.75 2.87
CA PRO A 116 4.94 -24.54 2.04
C PRO A 116 5.16 -25.57 0.92
N ALA A 117 4.40 -26.67 0.89
CA ALA A 117 4.36 -27.59 -0.22
C ALA A 117 3.46 -27.10 -1.38
N GLN A 118 2.36 -26.41 -1.06
CA GLN A 118 1.46 -25.78 -2.03
C GLN A 118 2.09 -24.51 -2.62
N MET A 119 2.63 -23.64 -1.77
CA MET A 119 3.25 -22.38 -2.20
C MET A 119 4.40 -22.56 -3.20
N ARG A 120 5.09 -23.70 -3.18
CA ARG A 120 6.13 -24.01 -4.18
C ARG A 120 5.61 -24.05 -5.62
N LEU A 121 4.30 -24.20 -5.85
CA LEU A 121 3.65 -24.37 -7.17
C LEU A 121 3.15 -23.05 -7.81
N VAL A 122 3.20 -21.96 -7.05
CA VAL A 122 2.64 -20.65 -7.38
C VAL A 122 3.60 -19.54 -6.98
N PHE A 123 3.47 -18.37 -7.60
CA PHE A 123 4.08 -17.15 -7.10
C PHE A 123 3.09 -16.37 -6.23
N ASP A 124 3.59 -15.36 -5.52
CA ASP A 124 2.73 -14.36 -4.89
C ASP A 124 1.80 -13.74 -5.95
N GLY A 125 0.55 -13.44 -5.57
CA GLY A 125 -0.44 -12.83 -6.45
C GLY A 125 -1.08 -13.72 -7.53
N ASP A 126 -0.58 -14.93 -7.82
CA ASP A 126 -1.21 -15.86 -8.78
C ASP A 126 -2.71 -16.07 -8.42
N ARG A 127 -3.61 -16.15 -9.41
CA ARG A 127 -5.01 -16.55 -9.18
C ARG A 127 -5.15 -18.06 -9.37
N ALA A 128 -5.78 -18.73 -8.41
CA ALA A 128 -5.86 -20.19 -8.38
C ALA A 128 -7.25 -20.68 -7.92
N LEU A 129 -7.59 -21.90 -8.32
CA LEU A 129 -8.64 -22.69 -7.68
C LEU A 129 -7.99 -23.58 -6.63
N ALA A 130 -8.42 -23.45 -5.38
CA ALA A 130 -8.05 -24.36 -4.30
C ALA A 130 -9.30 -25.06 -3.74
N ARG A 131 -9.09 -26.20 -3.07
CA ARG A 131 -10.14 -26.89 -2.32
C ARG A 131 -9.70 -27.08 -0.88
N VAL A 132 -10.64 -27.09 0.06
CA VAL A 132 -10.34 -27.39 1.47
C VAL A 132 -9.87 -28.85 1.59
N SER A 133 -8.72 -29.06 2.21
CA SER A 133 -8.18 -30.39 2.52
C SER A 133 -8.37 -30.82 3.97
N GLY A 134 -8.65 -29.87 4.86
CA GLY A 134 -8.89 -30.10 6.29
C GLY A 134 -8.73 -28.84 7.11
N LEU A 135 -8.39 -29.00 8.40
CA LEU A 135 -7.98 -27.91 9.28
C LEU A 135 -6.51 -28.08 9.68
N ASP A 136 -5.79 -26.96 9.78
CA ASP A 136 -4.40 -26.95 10.26
C ASP A 136 -4.31 -27.17 11.79
N ARG A 137 -3.09 -27.26 12.32
CA ARG A 137 -2.83 -27.43 13.76
C ARG A 137 -3.30 -26.26 14.64
N ARG A 138 -3.86 -25.19 14.06
CA ARG A 138 -4.42 -24.02 14.73
C ARG A 138 -5.93 -23.86 14.46
N GLY A 139 -6.56 -24.82 13.78
CA GLY A 139 -7.99 -24.80 13.47
C GLY A 139 -8.39 -24.00 12.22
N ARG A 140 -7.43 -23.53 11.42
CA ARG A 140 -7.69 -22.76 10.18
C ARG A 140 -7.93 -23.68 9.00
N ARG A 141 -8.76 -23.28 8.03
CA ARG A 141 -9.01 -24.00 6.77
C ARG A 141 -7.66 -24.21 6.05
N GLU A 142 -7.20 -25.46 5.85
CA GLU A 142 -6.06 -25.74 4.97
C GLU A 142 -6.57 -25.99 3.56
N GLY A 143 -5.93 -25.34 2.57
CA GLY A 143 -6.27 -25.49 1.16
C GLY A 143 -5.19 -26.21 0.36
N VAL A 144 -5.62 -26.93 -0.68
CA VAL A 144 -4.77 -27.55 -1.70
C VAL A 144 -5.12 -26.96 -3.06
N ILE A 145 -4.09 -26.48 -3.77
CA ILE A 145 -4.21 -25.92 -5.12
C ILE A 145 -4.60 -27.05 -6.08
N VAL A 146 -5.67 -26.81 -6.83
CA VAL A 146 -6.20 -27.72 -7.86
C VAL A 146 -5.69 -27.28 -9.24
N GLU A 147 -5.78 -25.97 -9.52
CA GLU A 147 -5.39 -25.37 -10.79
C GLU A 147 -4.99 -23.89 -10.59
N VAL A 148 -4.13 -23.36 -11.48
CA VAL A 148 -3.74 -21.95 -11.49
C VAL A 148 -4.37 -21.31 -12.72
N ILE A 149 -5.28 -20.36 -12.50
CA ILE A 149 -6.12 -19.72 -13.52
C ILE A 149 -5.36 -18.63 -14.27
N SER A 150 -4.64 -17.77 -13.55
CA SER A 150 -3.77 -16.76 -14.16
C SER A 150 -2.51 -16.57 -13.33
N ARG A 151 -1.36 -16.43 -14.00
CA ARG A 151 -0.10 -16.07 -13.35
C ARG A 151 -0.04 -14.56 -13.15
N ALA A 152 0.46 -14.12 -12.00
CA ALA A 152 0.64 -12.69 -11.73
C ALA A 152 1.86 -12.11 -12.47
N HIS A 153 2.96 -12.87 -12.48
CA HIS A 153 4.26 -12.40 -12.96
C HIS A 153 4.71 -13.14 -14.22
N GLU A 154 4.91 -12.41 -15.32
CA GLU A 154 5.66 -12.87 -16.51
C GLU A 154 7.17 -12.61 -16.41
N THR A 155 7.58 -11.58 -15.66
CA THR A 155 8.97 -11.31 -15.31
C THR A 155 9.13 -11.23 -13.80
N ILE A 156 10.34 -11.51 -13.30
CA ILE A 156 10.70 -11.39 -11.88
C ILE A 156 12.01 -10.60 -11.79
N VAL A 157 12.04 -9.59 -10.93
CA VAL A 157 13.28 -8.92 -10.52
C VAL A 157 13.94 -9.67 -9.36
N GLY A 158 15.26 -9.80 -9.42
CA GLY A 158 16.03 -10.49 -8.39
C GLY A 158 17.53 -10.38 -8.61
N ARG A 159 18.31 -11.02 -7.73
CA ARG A 159 19.78 -10.99 -7.79
C ARG A 159 20.32 -12.25 -8.46
N TYR A 160 21.19 -12.08 -9.46
CA TYR A 160 21.83 -13.19 -10.16
C TYR A 160 22.97 -13.80 -9.34
N PHE A 161 22.99 -15.13 -9.27
CA PHE A 161 24.03 -15.94 -8.66
C PHE A 161 24.39 -17.11 -9.59
N GLU A 162 25.49 -17.79 -9.30
CA GLU A 162 25.94 -18.95 -10.05
C GLU A 162 26.60 -19.97 -9.11
N GLU A 163 26.07 -21.19 -9.07
CA GLU A 163 26.64 -22.30 -8.30
C GLU A 163 26.87 -23.51 -9.22
N SER A 164 28.05 -24.12 -9.13
CA SER A 164 28.44 -25.29 -9.94
C SER A 164 28.29 -25.10 -11.47
N GLY A 165 28.30 -23.86 -11.96
CA GLY A 165 28.08 -23.51 -13.38
C GLY A 165 26.60 -23.42 -13.79
N ILE A 166 25.67 -23.45 -12.83
CA ILE A 166 24.25 -23.17 -13.04
C ILE A 166 23.96 -21.75 -12.54
N GLY A 167 23.53 -20.89 -13.45
CA GLY A 167 23.04 -19.54 -13.11
C GLY A 167 21.62 -19.62 -12.54
N PHE A 168 21.33 -18.84 -11.51
CA PHE A 168 20.01 -18.72 -10.91
C PHE A 168 19.77 -17.31 -10.38
N VAL A 169 18.50 -16.96 -10.17
CA VAL A 169 18.09 -15.66 -9.64
C VAL A 169 17.24 -15.86 -8.40
N VAL A 170 17.66 -15.23 -7.31
CA VAL A 170 16.88 -15.13 -6.06
C VAL A 170 15.97 -13.89 -6.20
N PRO A 171 14.63 -14.03 -6.16
CA PRO A 171 13.70 -12.90 -6.25
C PRO A 171 13.94 -11.84 -5.18
N ASP A 172 13.63 -10.58 -5.49
CA ASP A 172 13.64 -9.50 -4.49
C ASP A 172 12.39 -9.55 -3.59
N ASN A 173 11.22 -9.91 -4.13
CA ASN A 173 9.99 -10.10 -3.35
C ASN A 173 10.16 -11.31 -2.39
N PRO A 174 10.25 -11.12 -1.07
CA PRO A 174 10.49 -12.22 -0.13
C PRO A 174 9.32 -13.20 -0.03
N LYS A 175 8.14 -12.86 -0.57
CA LYS A 175 6.98 -13.75 -0.66
C LYS A 175 7.16 -14.83 -1.75
N ILE A 176 8.08 -14.63 -2.70
CA ILE A 176 8.44 -15.60 -3.75
C ILE A 176 9.71 -16.34 -3.31
N GLN A 177 9.53 -17.54 -2.76
CA GLN A 177 10.61 -18.36 -2.18
C GLN A 177 11.29 -19.29 -3.21
N GLN A 178 10.93 -19.19 -4.49
CA GLN A 178 11.50 -19.99 -5.57
C GLN A 178 12.65 -19.25 -6.26
N GLU A 179 13.84 -19.84 -6.22
CA GLU A 179 14.93 -19.49 -7.12
C GLU A 179 14.50 -19.77 -8.58
N VAL A 180 14.70 -18.81 -9.47
CA VAL A 180 14.47 -18.97 -10.90
C VAL A 180 15.77 -19.40 -11.57
N LEU A 181 15.81 -20.62 -12.10
CA LEU A 181 16.98 -21.15 -12.80
C LEU A 181 17.14 -20.44 -14.15
N VAL A 182 18.31 -19.89 -14.41
CA VAL A 182 18.58 -19.18 -15.67
C VAL A 182 18.93 -20.18 -16.76
N THR A 183 18.24 -20.12 -17.90
CA THR A 183 18.50 -21.01 -19.03
C THR A 183 19.97 -20.90 -19.48
N PRO A 184 20.70 -22.00 -19.71
CA PRO A 184 22.12 -21.94 -20.06
C PRO A 184 22.41 -21.05 -21.27
N GLY A 185 23.31 -20.07 -21.09
CA GLY A 185 23.64 -19.06 -22.10
C GLY A 185 22.64 -17.88 -22.21
N ARG A 186 21.62 -17.81 -21.35
CA ARG A 186 20.61 -16.73 -21.31
C ARG A 186 20.73 -15.83 -20.08
N ASN A 187 21.95 -15.66 -19.55
CA ASN A 187 22.23 -14.77 -18.42
C ASN A 187 22.48 -13.29 -18.81
N ASN A 188 22.40 -12.94 -20.10
CA ASN A 188 22.60 -11.58 -20.63
C ASN A 188 23.90 -10.89 -20.18
N ASN A 189 24.97 -11.66 -19.90
CA ASN A 189 26.24 -11.18 -19.33
C ASN A 189 26.13 -10.59 -17.90
N ALA A 190 25.06 -10.92 -17.16
CA ALA A 190 24.91 -10.60 -15.75
C ALA A 190 26.09 -11.13 -14.92
N LYS A 191 26.51 -10.36 -13.93
CA LYS A 191 27.54 -10.73 -12.96
C LYS A 191 26.87 -11.11 -11.64
N ILE A 192 27.54 -11.99 -10.89
CA ILE A 192 27.10 -12.42 -9.55
C ILE A 192 26.86 -11.19 -8.66
N GLY A 193 25.70 -11.12 -8.02
CA GLY A 193 25.27 -10.01 -7.16
C GLY A 193 24.66 -8.80 -7.88
N GLN A 194 24.49 -8.82 -9.21
CA GLN A 194 23.72 -7.81 -9.93
C GLN A 194 22.22 -8.07 -9.85
N PHE A 195 21.43 -7.00 -9.79
CA PHE A 195 19.99 -7.09 -10.03
C PHE A 195 19.74 -7.29 -11.52
N VAL A 196 18.84 -8.22 -11.82
CA VAL A 196 18.41 -8.61 -13.16
C VAL A 196 16.91 -8.75 -13.20
N GLU A 197 16.34 -8.55 -14.37
CA GLU A 197 14.95 -8.93 -14.67
C GLU A 197 14.96 -10.21 -15.52
N VAL A 198 14.24 -11.23 -15.07
CA VAL A 198 14.14 -12.54 -15.71
C VAL A 198 12.74 -12.73 -16.25
N LYS A 199 12.60 -13.00 -17.56
CA LYS A 199 11.32 -13.47 -18.11
C LYS A 199 11.17 -14.97 -17.84
N ILE A 200 10.07 -15.34 -17.21
CA ILE A 200 9.75 -16.73 -16.90
C ILE A 200 9.42 -17.46 -18.21
N THR A 201 10.14 -18.55 -18.46
CA THR A 201 9.88 -19.47 -19.59
C THR A 201 9.12 -20.70 -19.13
N HIS A 202 9.33 -21.13 -17.88
CA HIS A 202 8.63 -22.24 -17.24
C HIS A 202 8.28 -21.87 -15.80
N TRP A 203 6.99 -21.88 -15.46
CA TRP A 203 6.49 -21.67 -14.10
C TRP A 203 6.74 -22.90 -13.21
N PRO A 204 6.75 -22.75 -11.87
CA PRO A 204 7.00 -23.87 -10.97
C PRO A 204 6.01 -25.02 -11.13
N THR A 205 6.49 -26.24 -10.88
CA THR A 205 5.70 -27.48 -10.89
C THR A 205 6.10 -28.40 -9.73
N PRO A 206 5.34 -29.48 -9.41
CA PRO A 206 5.72 -30.42 -8.35
C PRO A 206 7.03 -31.19 -8.56
N ARG A 207 7.72 -31.01 -9.70
CA ARG A 207 9.00 -31.65 -10.05
C ARG A 207 10.11 -30.69 -10.44
N PHE A 208 9.81 -29.46 -10.80
CA PHE A 208 10.77 -28.51 -11.36
C PHE A 208 10.61 -27.12 -10.74
N GLN A 209 11.74 -26.53 -10.33
CA GLN A 209 11.87 -25.09 -10.08
C GLN A 209 11.51 -24.29 -11.35
N PRO A 210 11.09 -23.02 -11.21
CA PRO A 210 10.88 -22.15 -12.36
C PRO A 210 12.18 -21.95 -13.16
N GLN A 211 12.02 -21.68 -14.45
CA GLN A 211 13.11 -21.37 -15.36
C GLN A 211 12.82 -20.08 -16.12
N GLY A 212 13.86 -19.35 -16.50
CA GLY A 212 13.73 -18.10 -17.25
C GLY A 212 15.00 -17.62 -17.94
N ASP A 213 14.81 -16.62 -18.79
CA ASP A 213 15.87 -15.91 -19.52
C ASP A 213 16.06 -14.52 -18.90
N VAL A 214 17.30 -14.09 -18.63
CA VAL A 214 17.57 -12.71 -18.23
C VAL A 214 17.30 -11.79 -19.43
N VAL A 215 16.35 -10.87 -19.27
CA VAL A 215 15.99 -9.88 -20.30
C VAL A 215 16.69 -8.54 -20.07
N GLU A 216 16.92 -8.15 -18.82
CA GLU A 216 17.60 -6.91 -18.45
C GLU A 216 18.60 -7.14 -17.31
N VAL A 217 19.75 -6.48 -17.36
CA VAL A 217 20.67 -6.35 -16.22
C VAL A 217 20.46 -4.96 -15.63
N VAL A 218 19.57 -4.86 -14.64
CA VAL A 218 19.07 -3.60 -14.08
C VAL A 218 20.22 -2.80 -13.44
N GLY A 219 21.11 -3.46 -12.70
CA GLY A 219 22.31 -2.79 -12.18
C GLY A 219 23.04 -3.49 -11.04
N ASN A 220 23.96 -2.75 -10.41
CA ASN A 220 24.72 -3.23 -9.24
C ASN A 220 23.92 -2.95 -7.96
N TYR A 221 23.85 -3.93 -7.06
CA TYR A 221 23.11 -3.85 -5.80
C TYR A 221 23.33 -2.57 -4.95
N MET A 222 24.54 -1.99 -4.94
CA MET A 222 24.89 -0.77 -4.18
C MET A 222 24.91 0.52 -5.04
N ALA A 223 24.25 0.57 -6.20
CA ALA A 223 24.21 1.81 -7.00
C ALA A 223 23.04 2.73 -6.57
N PRO A 224 23.24 4.04 -6.32
CA PRO A 224 22.16 4.91 -5.83
C PRO A 224 20.99 5.04 -6.81
N GLY A 225 19.75 4.84 -6.34
CA GLY A 225 18.53 4.82 -7.16
C GLY A 225 18.04 3.41 -7.48
N MET A 226 18.88 2.38 -7.31
CA MET A 226 18.50 0.98 -7.56
C MET A 226 17.39 0.50 -6.64
N GLU A 227 17.35 0.99 -5.41
CA GLU A 227 16.29 0.69 -4.45
C GLU A 227 14.90 1.06 -5.00
N ILE A 228 14.80 2.16 -5.76
CA ILE A 228 13.55 2.57 -6.41
C ILE A 228 13.30 1.73 -7.68
N ASP A 229 14.29 1.52 -8.55
CA ASP A 229 14.11 0.76 -9.79
C ASP A 229 13.86 -0.75 -9.57
N VAL A 230 14.27 -1.28 -8.42
CA VAL A 230 13.89 -2.61 -7.92
C VAL A 230 12.48 -2.57 -7.34
N ALA A 231 12.16 -1.66 -6.41
CA ALA A 231 10.81 -1.57 -5.83
C ALA A 231 9.71 -1.38 -6.89
N LEU A 232 9.97 -0.59 -7.95
CA LEU A 232 9.05 -0.41 -9.07
C LEU A 232 8.72 -1.72 -9.81
N ARG A 233 9.63 -2.70 -9.82
CA ARG A 233 9.43 -4.03 -10.40
C ARG A 233 8.89 -5.02 -9.38
N THR A 234 9.43 -5.05 -8.16
CA THR A 234 9.00 -5.91 -7.03
C THR A 234 7.51 -5.74 -6.70
N TYR A 235 6.95 -4.54 -6.92
CA TYR A 235 5.56 -4.21 -6.66
C TYR A 235 4.69 -4.02 -7.93
N ASP A 236 5.19 -4.35 -9.13
CA ASP A 236 4.49 -4.15 -10.42
C ASP A 236 3.90 -2.72 -10.57
N ILE A 237 4.71 -1.68 -10.34
CA ILE A 237 4.29 -0.28 -10.47
C ILE A 237 4.53 0.20 -11.91
N PRO A 238 3.49 0.62 -12.66
CA PRO A 238 3.65 1.09 -14.03
C PRO A 238 4.44 2.41 -14.06
N HIS A 239 5.67 2.35 -14.58
CA HIS A 239 6.59 3.48 -14.64
C HIS A 239 7.00 3.84 -16.07
N VAL A 240 7.12 2.86 -16.97
CA VAL A 240 7.35 3.08 -18.40
C VAL A 240 6.08 3.61 -19.08
N TRP A 241 6.20 4.68 -19.88
CA TRP A 241 5.07 5.22 -20.64
C TRP A 241 4.80 4.43 -21.93
N PRO A 242 3.57 3.96 -22.20
CA PRO A 242 3.21 3.37 -23.49
C PRO A 242 3.42 4.35 -24.65
N GLU A 243 3.85 3.84 -25.81
CA GLU A 243 4.11 4.68 -27.00
C GLU A 243 2.86 5.45 -27.45
N ALA A 244 1.66 4.88 -27.25
CA ALA A 244 0.38 5.54 -27.52
C ALA A 244 0.14 6.76 -26.60
N VAL A 245 0.52 6.68 -25.32
CA VAL A 245 0.43 7.78 -24.35
C VAL A 245 1.36 8.91 -24.76
N LEU A 246 2.61 8.60 -25.11
CA LEU A 246 3.58 9.59 -25.59
C LEU A 246 3.11 10.27 -26.89
N LYS A 247 2.51 9.50 -27.82
CA LYS A 247 1.89 10.00 -29.06
C LYS A 247 0.61 10.80 -28.84
N GLU A 248 -0.04 10.69 -27.69
CA GLU A 248 -1.19 11.53 -27.30
C GLU A 248 -0.70 12.82 -26.64
N ALA A 249 0.13 12.71 -25.60
CA ALA A 249 0.70 13.84 -24.87
C ALA A 249 1.48 14.80 -25.78
N ALA A 250 2.26 14.29 -26.75
CA ALA A 250 3.03 15.11 -27.70
C ALA A 250 2.18 15.95 -28.68
N LYS A 251 0.85 15.79 -28.70
CA LYS A 251 -0.07 16.65 -29.48
C LYS A 251 -0.51 17.89 -28.70
N LEU A 252 -0.31 17.90 -27.38
CA LEU A 252 -0.71 18.97 -26.50
C LEU A 252 0.29 20.14 -26.57
N LYS A 253 -0.22 21.37 -26.49
CA LYS A 253 0.60 22.59 -26.47
C LYS A 253 0.98 22.94 -25.02
N PRO A 254 2.07 23.70 -24.76
CA PRO A 254 2.43 24.11 -23.40
C PRO A 254 1.42 25.05 -22.71
N GLU A 255 0.55 25.69 -23.50
CA GLU A 255 -0.43 26.68 -23.06
C GLU A 255 -1.84 26.30 -23.50
N VAL A 256 -2.83 26.77 -22.74
CA VAL A 256 -4.26 26.59 -23.02
C VAL A 256 -4.64 27.35 -24.29
N GLU A 257 -5.18 26.64 -25.30
CA GLU A 257 -5.60 27.29 -26.54
C GLU A 257 -6.86 28.15 -26.33
N GLU A 258 -6.95 29.29 -27.02
CA GLU A 258 -8.09 30.21 -26.90
C GLU A 258 -9.46 29.53 -27.13
N LYS A 259 -9.55 28.57 -28.06
CA LYS A 259 -10.76 27.76 -28.30
C LYS A 259 -11.24 27.00 -27.04
N ASP A 260 -10.30 26.57 -26.19
CA ASP A 260 -10.58 25.76 -24.99
C ASP A 260 -10.89 26.66 -23.78
N LYS A 261 -10.61 27.97 -23.90
CA LYS A 261 -11.06 29.04 -23.00
C LYS A 261 -12.50 29.49 -23.30
N GLU A 262 -13.05 29.18 -24.47
CA GLU A 262 -14.43 29.53 -24.78
C GLU A 262 -15.44 28.80 -23.87
N ASN A 263 -16.58 29.45 -23.61
CA ASN A 263 -17.72 28.89 -22.87
C ASN A 263 -17.41 28.41 -21.44
N ARG A 264 -16.51 29.11 -20.73
CA ARG A 264 -16.17 28.89 -19.32
C ARG A 264 -16.43 30.15 -18.48
N VAL A 265 -16.50 29.98 -17.15
CA VAL A 265 -16.56 31.11 -16.22
C VAL A 265 -15.16 31.72 -16.07
N ASP A 266 -14.98 32.97 -16.51
CA ASP A 266 -13.72 33.69 -16.35
C ASP A 266 -13.54 34.18 -14.90
N LEU A 267 -12.60 33.56 -14.18
CA LEU A 267 -12.20 33.94 -12.83
C LEU A 267 -10.76 34.49 -12.77
N ARG A 268 -10.15 34.84 -13.92
CA ARG A 268 -8.75 35.32 -13.98
C ARG A 268 -8.52 36.65 -13.23
N HIS A 269 -9.59 37.33 -12.84
CA HIS A 269 -9.60 38.54 -12.03
C HIS A 269 -9.67 38.28 -10.50
N LEU A 270 -9.87 37.03 -10.07
CA LEU A 270 -9.85 36.66 -8.66
C LEU A 270 -8.41 36.26 -8.25
N PRO A 271 -7.89 36.76 -7.11
CA PRO A 271 -6.52 36.49 -6.68
C PRO A 271 -6.39 35.11 -6.01
N PHE A 272 -6.55 34.07 -6.83
CA PHE A 272 -6.23 32.68 -6.50
C PHE A 272 -4.74 32.51 -6.21
N VAL A 273 -4.41 31.62 -5.27
CA VAL A 273 -3.04 31.19 -4.97
C VAL A 273 -2.98 29.67 -4.82
N THR A 274 -1.85 29.06 -5.18
CA THR A 274 -1.51 27.68 -4.77
C THR A 274 -0.60 27.75 -3.54
N ILE A 275 -0.70 26.78 -2.63
CA ILE A 275 0.08 26.75 -1.38
C ILE A 275 0.57 25.32 -1.15
N ASP A 276 1.83 25.07 -1.49
CA ASP A 276 2.35 23.71 -1.68
C ASP A 276 3.59 23.41 -0.83
N GLY A 277 4.11 22.17 -0.93
CA GLY A 277 5.47 21.85 -0.48
C GLY A 277 6.53 22.50 -1.40
N GLU A 278 7.75 22.72 -0.90
CA GLU A 278 8.82 23.36 -1.68
C GLU A 278 9.07 22.64 -3.02
N ASP A 279 9.08 21.31 -2.99
CA ASP A 279 9.49 20.44 -4.11
C ASP A 279 8.34 20.16 -5.11
N ALA A 280 7.09 20.47 -4.76
CA ALA A 280 5.91 20.23 -5.61
C ALA A 280 5.95 21.00 -6.93
N ARG A 281 5.39 20.42 -7.99
CA ARG A 281 5.31 20.98 -9.37
C ARG A 281 3.92 20.76 -10.01
N ASP A 282 3.23 19.75 -9.50
CA ASP A 282 1.90 19.24 -9.78
C ASP A 282 0.85 19.95 -8.91
N PHE A 283 0.61 21.25 -9.17
CA PHE A 283 -0.33 22.07 -8.39
C PHE A 283 -1.78 21.74 -8.78
N ASP A 284 -2.37 20.77 -8.08
CA ASP A 284 -3.76 20.32 -8.25
C ASP A 284 -4.80 21.39 -7.92
N ASP A 285 -4.57 22.18 -6.86
CA ASP A 285 -5.57 23.10 -6.30
C ASP A 285 -5.08 24.54 -6.15
N ALA A 286 -6.04 25.47 -6.26
CA ALA A 286 -5.85 26.89 -5.99
C ALA A 286 -7.04 27.41 -5.18
N VAL A 287 -6.75 28.22 -4.15
CA VAL A 287 -7.74 28.71 -3.20
C VAL A 287 -7.88 30.23 -3.24
N TYR A 288 -9.12 30.69 -3.05
CA TYR A 288 -9.47 32.09 -2.83
C TYR A 288 -10.70 32.18 -1.92
N CYS A 289 -10.77 33.16 -1.02
CA CYS A 289 -12.02 33.47 -0.33
C CYS A 289 -12.20 34.96 -0.02
N GLU A 290 -13.47 35.34 0.10
CA GLU A 290 -13.93 36.68 0.45
C GLU A 290 -14.92 36.60 1.64
N ALA A 291 -14.89 37.58 2.54
CA ALA A 291 -15.87 37.67 3.63
C ALA A 291 -17.22 38.14 3.07
N LYS A 292 -18.33 37.52 3.48
CA LYS A 292 -19.68 37.78 2.92
C LYS A 292 -20.36 38.96 3.63
N PRO A 293 -20.51 40.15 3.00
CA PRO A 293 -21.21 41.27 3.62
C PRO A 293 -22.72 41.00 3.65
N GLY A 294 -23.30 40.97 4.86
CA GLY A 294 -24.75 40.86 5.04
C GLY A 294 -25.44 42.21 4.90
N LYS A 295 -26.62 42.24 4.27
CA LYS A 295 -27.42 43.48 4.09
C LYS A 295 -27.88 44.11 5.43
N LEU A 296 -27.96 43.32 6.50
CA LEU A 296 -28.20 43.76 7.88
C LEU A 296 -27.07 43.25 8.78
N ARG A 297 -26.64 44.06 9.76
CA ARG A 297 -25.55 43.74 10.71
C ARG A 297 -25.81 42.52 11.60
N LEU A 298 -27.06 42.08 11.75
CA LEU A 298 -27.42 40.84 12.46
C LEU A 298 -27.15 39.57 11.62
N PHE A 299 -27.15 39.71 10.29
CA PHE A 299 -27.03 38.63 9.32
C PHE A 299 -25.73 38.73 8.48
N SER A 300 -24.78 39.57 8.88
CA SER A 300 -23.46 39.71 8.26
C SER A 300 -22.43 38.77 8.88
N GLY A 301 -21.60 38.15 8.05
CA GLY A 301 -20.54 37.22 8.45
C GLY A 301 -20.57 35.93 7.63
N GLY A 302 -19.55 35.09 7.81
CA GLY A 302 -19.26 33.96 6.93
C GLY A 302 -18.43 34.39 5.71
N TRP A 303 -18.13 33.42 4.86
CA TRP A 303 -17.25 33.56 3.71
C TRP A 303 -17.89 32.98 2.45
N LYS A 304 -17.39 33.42 1.30
CA LYS A 304 -17.53 32.72 0.04
C LYS A 304 -16.15 32.16 -0.33
N LEU A 305 -16.07 30.84 -0.40
CA LEU A 305 -14.85 30.07 -0.69
C LEU A 305 -14.92 29.58 -2.13
N TYR A 306 -13.81 29.74 -2.85
CA TYR A 306 -13.62 29.21 -4.19
C TYR A 306 -12.43 28.26 -4.13
N VAL A 307 -12.67 27.00 -4.45
CA VAL A 307 -11.65 25.97 -4.64
C VAL A 307 -11.64 25.62 -6.12
N ALA A 308 -10.58 26.03 -6.81
CA ALA A 308 -10.39 25.75 -8.23
C ALA A 308 -9.41 24.58 -8.37
N ILE A 309 -9.85 23.48 -8.98
CA ILE A 309 -9.05 22.27 -9.16
C ILE A 309 -8.66 22.11 -10.63
N ALA A 310 -7.44 21.67 -10.90
CA ALA A 310 -6.89 21.35 -12.22
C ALA A 310 -7.89 20.55 -13.07
N ASP A 311 -8.29 21.08 -14.23
CA ASP A 311 -9.33 20.46 -15.05
C ASP A 311 -8.82 19.32 -15.92
N VAL A 312 -8.27 18.27 -15.31
CA VAL A 312 -7.67 17.10 -15.96
C VAL A 312 -8.65 16.43 -16.93
N SER A 313 -9.95 16.41 -16.61
CA SER A 313 -11.00 15.88 -17.49
C SER A 313 -11.18 16.67 -18.81
N SER A 314 -10.63 17.88 -18.92
CA SER A 314 -10.54 18.59 -20.21
C SER A 314 -9.48 18.01 -21.14
N TYR A 315 -8.47 17.31 -20.63
CA TYR A 315 -7.39 16.74 -21.42
C TYR A 315 -7.46 15.21 -21.52
N VAL A 316 -7.69 14.51 -20.41
CA VAL A 316 -7.72 13.04 -20.34
C VAL A 316 -9.12 12.53 -20.68
N LYS A 317 -9.33 12.11 -21.93
CA LYS A 317 -10.64 11.71 -22.48
C LYS A 317 -10.90 10.22 -22.30
N ILE A 318 -12.16 9.88 -22.01
CA ILE A 318 -12.58 8.49 -21.76
C ILE A 318 -12.20 7.60 -22.94
N GLY A 319 -11.50 6.51 -22.67
CA GLY A 319 -11.02 5.56 -23.68
C GLY A 319 -9.83 6.04 -24.52
N SER A 320 -9.16 7.14 -24.15
CA SER A 320 -7.88 7.53 -24.75
C SER A 320 -6.71 6.77 -24.13
N ALA A 321 -5.51 6.88 -24.71
CA ALA A 321 -4.33 6.18 -24.19
C ALA A 321 -3.92 6.77 -22.83
N LEU A 322 -4.02 8.10 -22.67
CA LEU A 322 -3.83 8.77 -21.38
C LEU A 322 -4.79 8.22 -20.31
N ASP A 323 -6.04 7.96 -20.66
CA ASP A 323 -7.06 7.46 -19.73
C ASP A 323 -6.80 6.02 -19.28
N ALA A 324 -6.55 5.13 -20.23
CA ALA A 324 -6.23 3.72 -19.95
C ALA A 324 -4.99 3.59 -19.03
N GLU A 325 -3.93 4.35 -19.30
CA GLU A 325 -2.73 4.36 -18.47
C GLU A 325 -2.98 5.00 -17.09
N SER A 326 -3.81 6.05 -17.01
CA SER A 326 -4.21 6.66 -15.73
C SER A 326 -4.94 5.66 -14.83
N GLN A 327 -5.84 4.85 -15.40
CA GLN A 327 -6.53 3.79 -14.66
C GLN A 327 -5.56 2.69 -14.19
N VAL A 328 -4.64 2.24 -15.05
CA VAL A 328 -3.65 1.18 -14.72
C VAL A 328 -2.68 1.63 -13.63
N ARG A 329 -2.31 2.91 -13.59
CA ARG A 329 -1.53 3.51 -12.49
C ARG A 329 -2.38 3.71 -11.23
N GLY A 330 -3.59 4.24 -11.37
CA GLY A 330 -4.55 4.54 -10.30
C GLY A 330 -4.21 5.78 -9.47
N ASN A 331 -2.92 5.98 -9.17
CA ASN A 331 -2.38 7.17 -8.49
C ASN A 331 -0.90 7.40 -8.84
N SER A 332 -0.40 8.61 -8.57
CA SER A 332 1.04 8.87 -8.56
C SER A 332 1.71 8.19 -7.35
N VAL A 333 2.98 7.82 -7.48
CA VAL A 333 3.80 7.23 -6.41
C VAL A 333 4.96 8.17 -6.09
N TYR A 334 5.11 8.56 -4.83
CA TYR A 334 6.09 9.55 -4.38
C TYR A 334 7.22 8.87 -3.60
N PHE A 335 8.25 8.37 -4.30
CA PHE A 335 9.47 7.90 -3.66
C PHE A 335 10.35 9.09 -3.25
N PRO A 336 11.28 8.91 -2.28
CA PRO A 336 12.31 9.90 -1.99
C PRO A 336 13.05 10.32 -3.28
N GLU A 337 13.13 11.64 -3.51
CA GLU A 337 13.65 12.29 -4.73
C GLU A 337 13.00 11.92 -6.09
N ARG A 338 12.03 10.98 -6.18
CA ARG A 338 11.48 10.51 -7.46
C ARG A 338 9.98 10.25 -7.40
N VAL A 339 9.23 11.07 -8.13
CA VAL A 339 7.81 10.79 -8.41
C VAL A 339 7.71 9.89 -9.64
N VAL A 340 6.85 8.87 -9.58
CA VAL A 340 6.29 8.19 -10.76
C VAL A 340 4.85 8.67 -10.91
N PRO A 341 4.57 9.65 -11.79
CA PRO A 341 3.28 10.30 -11.83
C PRO A 341 2.23 9.46 -12.57
N MET A 342 0.96 9.66 -12.22
CA MET A 342 -0.20 9.08 -12.91
C MET A 342 -0.33 9.61 -14.35
N LEU A 343 0.08 10.86 -14.58
CA LEU A 343 0.02 11.56 -15.87
C LEU A 343 1.39 12.04 -16.33
N PRO A 344 1.71 12.00 -17.64
CA PRO A 344 2.96 12.53 -18.20
C PRO A 344 3.21 13.98 -17.79
N GLU A 345 4.48 14.33 -17.61
CA GLU A 345 4.95 15.59 -17.00
C GLU A 345 4.46 16.84 -17.76
N GLN A 346 4.18 16.73 -19.06
CA GLN A 346 3.61 17.80 -19.88
C GLN A 346 2.18 18.18 -19.46
N LEU A 347 1.43 17.22 -18.89
CA LEU A 347 0.14 17.45 -18.26
C LEU A 347 0.31 17.76 -16.78
N SER A 348 0.92 16.85 -16.01
CA SER A 348 0.95 16.93 -14.55
C SER A 348 1.67 18.15 -14.02
N ASN A 349 2.82 18.53 -14.59
CA ASN A 349 3.56 19.74 -14.21
C ASN A 349 3.25 20.95 -15.13
N GLY A 350 2.65 20.71 -16.30
CA GLY A 350 2.43 21.70 -17.36
C GLY A 350 0.99 22.21 -17.45
N LEU A 351 0.18 21.57 -18.30
CA LEU A 351 -1.17 22.02 -18.67
C LEU A 351 -2.25 21.88 -17.58
N CYS A 352 -2.11 20.90 -16.69
CA CYS A 352 -3.05 20.68 -15.58
C CYS A 352 -2.64 21.49 -14.35
N SER A 353 -1.35 21.47 -13.99
CA SER A 353 -0.81 22.23 -12.86
C SER A 353 -1.18 23.71 -12.95
N LEU A 354 -1.77 24.22 -11.87
CA LEU A 354 -2.30 25.59 -11.70
C LEU A 354 -1.17 26.63 -11.50
N ASN A 355 -0.17 26.56 -12.37
CA ASN A 355 1.04 27.36 -12.39
C ASN A 355 0.79 28.88 -12.28
N PRO A 356 1.70 29.62 -11.61
CA PRO A 356 1.55 31.06 -11.40
C PRO A 356 1.67 31.84 -12.72
N HIS A 357 0.90 32.93 -12.79
CA HIS A 357 0.90 33.92 -13.87
C HIS A 357 0.58 33.39 -15.28
N VAL A 358 -0.10 32.25 -15.38
CA VAL A 358 -0.59 31.67 -16.64
C VAL A 358 -2.05 31.26 -16.54
N ASP A 359 -2.77 31.38 -17.65
CA ASP A 359 -4.16 30.93 -17.75
C ASP A 359 -4.25 29.39 -17.63
N ARG A 360 -5.14 28.91 -16.77
CA ARG A 360 -5.37 27.47 -16.54
C ARG A 360 -6.85 27.12 -16.46
N LEU A 361 -7.19 25.97 -17.02
CA LEU A 361 -8.55 25.41 -16.98
C LEU A 361 -8.80 24.77 -15.61
N ALA A 362 -9.92 25.12 -14.98
CA ALA A 362 -10.29 24.61 -13.66
C ALA A 362 -11.71 24.05 -13.62
N MET A 363 -11.91 23.00 -12.84
CA MET A 363 -13.21 22.62 -12.29
C MET A 363 -13.34 23.31 -10.93
N VAL A 364 -14.31 24.21 -10.79
CA VAL A 364 -14.41 25.10 -9.63
C VAL A 364 -15.57 24.66 -8.74
N CYS A 365 -15.29 24.55 -7.44
CA CYS A 365 -16.28 24.43 -6.37
C CYS A 365 -16.41 25.79 -5.66
N GLU A 366 -17.55 26.45 -5.81
CA GLU A 366 -17.89 27.72 -5.18
C GLU A 366 -18.86 27.47 -4.01
N MET A 367 -18.44 27.77 -2.78
CA MET A 367 -19.16 27.44 -1.54
C MET A 367 -19.49 28.68 -0.72
N THR A 368 -20.68 28.72 -0.09
CA THR A 368 -20.97 29.64 1.01
C THR A 368 -20.69 28.95 2.34
N ILE A 369 -19.75 29.50 3.11
CA ILE A 369 -19.42 29.07 4.47
C ILE A 369 -20.06 30.04 5.46
N SER A 370 -20.78 29.54 6.46
CA SER A 370 -21.42 30.34 7.49
C SER A 370 -20.41 30.95 8.48
N LYS A 371 -20.87 31.88 9.33
CA LYS A 371 -20.06 32.41 10.45
C LYS A 371 -19.71 31.37 11.53
N THR A 372 -20.25 30.15 11.44
CA THR A 372 -19.98 29.01 12.33
C THR A 372 -19.24 27.87 11.63
N GLY A 373 -18.80 28.04 10.37
CA GLY A 373 -18.00 27.05 9.65
C GLY A 373 -18.82 25.96 8.96
N GLU A 374 -20.13 26.13 8.91
CA GLU A 374 -21.06 25.25 8.20
C GLU A 374 -21.12 25.64 6.72
N MET A 375 -20.99 24.66 5.81
CA MET A 375 -21.24 24.88 4.39
C MET A 375 -22.77 24.92 4.15
N THR A 376 -23.28 26.07 3.70
CA THR A 376 -24.73 26.29 3.55
C THR A 376 -25.22 26.29 2.11
N ASP A 377 -24.32 26.39 1.13
CA ASP A 377 -24.63 26.33 -0.31
C ASP A 377 -23.35 26.01 -1.10
N TYR A 378 -23.50 25.39 -2.28
CA TYR A 378 -22.40 25.08 -3.21
C TYR A 378 -22.85 25.09 -4.67
N VAL A 379 -21.95 25.48 -5.57
CA VAL A 379 -22.14 25.49 -7.03
C VAL A 379 -20.86 25.02 -7.73
N PHE A 380 -20.98 24.08 -8.65
CA PHE A 380 -19.88 23.57 -9.48
C PHE A 380 -19.90 24.16 -10.90
N TYR A 381 -18.74 24.44 -11.47
CA TYR A 381 -18.64 24.88 -12.88
C TYR A 381 -17.26 24.75 -13.50
N GLU A 382 -17.23 24.69 -14.83
CA GLU A 382 -16.00 24.81 -15.62
C GLU A 382 -15.59 26.29 -15.70
N GLY A 383 -14.38 26.59 -15.22
CA GLY A 383 -13.83 27.94 -15.16
C GLY A 383 -12.44 28.06 -15.77
N ILE A 384 -11.93 29.28 -15.77
CA ILE A 384 -10.53 29.61 -16.07
C ILE A 384 -10.01 30.47 -14.94
N ILE A 385 -8.86 30.10 -14.39
CA ILE A 385 -8.14 30.90 -13.40
C ILE A 385 -6.83 31.41 -13.95
N HIS A 386 -6.26 32.37 -13.25
CA HIS A 386 -4.89 32.86 -13.42
C HIS A 386 -4.30 32.91 -12.01
N SER A 387 -3.38 32.01 -11.68
CA SER A 387 -2.84 31.94 -10.31
C SER A 387 -1.94 33.15 -10.04
N HIS A 388 -2.26 33.93 -9.01
CA HIS A 388 -1.59 35.20 -8.70
C HIS A 388 -0.32 35.00 -7.85
N ALA A 389 -0.15 33.84 -7.21
CA ALA A 389 1.10 33.43 -6.57
C ALA A 389 1.17 31.91 -6.38
N ARG A 390 2.35 31.32 -6.59
CA ARG A 390 2.74 29.99 -6.08
C ARG A 390 3.46 30.20 -4.76
N LEU A 391 2.82 29.80 -3.67
CA LEU A 391 3.34 29.92 -2.31
C LEU A 391 3.80 28.57 -1.77
N THR A 392 4.48 28.56 -0.62
CA THR A 392 4.70 27.32 0.14
C THR A 392 4.07 27.41 1.52
N TYR A 393 3.73 26.26 2.11
CA TYR A 393 3.20 26.18 3.47
C TYR A 393 4.08 26.96 4.47
N ASN A 394 5.40 26.86 4.36
CA ASN A 394 6.33 27.57 5.22
C ASN A 394 6.28 29.10 5.00
N LYS A 395 6.31 29.59 3.75
CA LYS A 395 6.12 31.04 3.47
C LYS A 395 4.80 31.55 4.05
N VAL A 396 3.70 30.81 3.90
CA VAL A 396 2.36 31.21 4.37
C VAL A 396 2.27 31.19 5.90
N SER A 397 2.85 30.19 6.56
CA SER A 397 3.00 30.15 8.02
C SER A 397 3.78 31.36 8.54
N THR A 398 4.96 31.66 7.98
CA THR A 398 5.74 32.87 8.37
C THR A 398 4.93 34.15 8.14
N ILE A 399 4.19 34.27 7.02
CA ILE A 399 3.32 35.41 6.72
C ILE A 399 2.18 35.57 7.74
N LEU A 400 1.56 34.48 8.20
CA LEU A 400 0.33 34.52 9.01
C LEU A 400 0.59 34.42 10.52
N GLU A 401 1.35 33.41 10.94
CA GLU A 401 1.59 33.04 12.34
C GLU A 401 2.72 33.87 12.98
N GLN A 402 3.72 34.26 12.19
CA GLN A 402 4.93 34.95 12.67
C GLN A 402 5.07 36.43 12.22
N PRO A 403 3.99 37.25 12.18
CA PRO A 403 3.91 38.50 11.41
C PRO A 403 4.82 39.66 11.88
N LYS A 404 5.64 39.43 12.91
CA LYS A 404 6.58 40.40 13.50
C LYS A 404 8.04 40.19 13.07
N THR A 405 8.39 39.01 12.55
CA THR A 405 9.78 38.68 12.16
C THR A 405 10.25 39.52 10.96
N ALA A 406 11.56 39.61 10.75
CA ALA A 406 12.11 40.30 9.58
C ALA A 406 11.71 39.59 8.28
N GLU A 407 11.74 38.26 8.27
CA GLU A 407 11.29 37.41 7.16
C GLU A 407 9.81 37.64 6.82
N ALA A 408 8.92 37.63 7.83
CA ALA A 408 7.49 37.87 7.61
C ALA A 408 7.22 39.28 7.03
N LYS A 409 8.03 40.29 7.38
CA LYS A 409 7.94 41.63 6.79
C LYS A 409 8.41 41.64 5.33
N SER A 410 9.49 40.92 5.03
CA SER A 410 10.00 40.74 3.66
C SER A 410 8.97 40.05 2.77
N LEU A 411 8.49 38.87 3.19
CA LEU A 411 7.45 38.11 2.48
C LEU A 411 6.14 38.89 2.32
N ARG A 412 5.76 39.72 3.31
CA ARG A 412 4.58 40.59 3.20
C ARG A 412 4.78 41.80 2.28
N GLY A 413 6.02 42.14 1.93
CA GLY A 413 6.33 43.07 0.84
C GLY A 413 6.31 42.37 -0.52
N GLU A 414 6.96 41.21 -0.64
CA GLU A 414 7.02 40.36 -1.84
C GLU A 414 5.62 39.94 -2.33
N TYR A 415 4.75 39.52 -1.41
CA TYR A 415 3.40 39.01 -1.70
C TYR A 415 2.29 40.00 -1.30
N GLY A 416 2.58 41.31 -1.34
CA GLY A 416 1.71 42.37 -0.81
C GLY A 416 0.25 42.30 -1.26
N ASP A 417 0.02 41.98 -2.53
CA ASP A 417 -1.32 41.95 -3.15
C ASP A 417 -2.18 40.74 -2.71
N VAL A 418 -1.55 39.59 -2.43
CA VAL A 418 -2.27 38.36 -2.00
C VAL A 418 -2.39 38.23 -0.47
N VAL A 419 -1.56 38.93 0.30
CA VAL A 419 -1.60 38.96 1.77
C VAL A 419 -2.96 39.32 2.38
N PRO A 420 -3.79 40.23 1.82
CA PRO A 420 -5.18 40.45 2.28
C PRO A 420 -6.05 39.19 2.18
N HIS A 421 -5.86 38.38 1.14
CA HIS A 421 -6.66 37.20 0.86
C HIS A 421 -6.19 35.98 1.66
N LEU A 422 -4.87 35.83 1.86
CA LEU A 422 -4.31 34.88 2.83
C LEU A 422 -4.87 35.11 4.25
N LYS A 423 -5.08 36.37 4.67
CA LYS A 423 -5.72 36.68 5.96
C LYS A 423 -7.20 36.29 6.02
N GLN A 424 -7.94 36.34 4.91
CA GLN A 424 -9.33 35.89 4.87
C GLN A 424 -9.42 34.36 4.92
N LEU A 425 -8.58 33.66 4.15
CA LEU A 425 -8.45 32.20 4.22
C LEU A 425 -8.08 31.76 5.65
N TYR A 426 -7.16 32.46 6.31
CA TYR A 426 -6.77 32.18 7.69
C TYR A 426 -7.89 32.45 8.72
N ALA A 427 -8.68 33.50 8.53
CA ALA A 427 -9.83 33.80 9.38
C ALA A 427 -10.94 32.75 9.23
N MET A 428 -11.21 32.30 7.99
CA MET A 428 -12.15 31.24 7.67
C MET A 428 -11.69 29.88 8.23
N TYR A 429 -10.42 29.52 8.04
CA TYR A 429 -9.80 28.30 8.57
C TYR A 429 -10.04 28.12 10.07
N LYS A 430 -9.87 29.18 10.87
CA LYS A 430 -10.09 29.09 12.33
C LYS A 430 -11.54 28.80 12.72
N VAL A 431 -12.50 29.16 11.87
CA VAL A 431 -13.91 28.81 12.07
C VAL A 431 -14.20 27.38 11.58
N LEU A 432 -13.62 26.94 10.46
CA LEU A 432 -13.71 25.56 9.97
C LEU A 432 -13.10 24.56 10.97
N LEU A 433 -11.92 24.85 11.53
CA LEU A 433 -11.29 24.04 12.57
C LEU A 433 -12.17 23.92 13.83
N GLY A 434 -12.82 25.02 14.25
CA GLY A 434 -13.81 24.99 15.33
C GLY A 434 -15.02 24.11 15.00
N ALA A 435 -15.52 24.19 13.77
CA ALA A 435 -16.60 23.33 13.29
C ALA A 435 -16.19 21.85 13.20
N ARG A 436 -14.94 21.54 12.83
CA ARG A 436 -14.36 20.18 12.82
C ARG A 436 -14.27 19.58 14.22
N HIS A 437 -13.84 20.36 15.21
CA HIS A 437 -13.85 19.95 16.61
C HIS A 437 -15.30 19.66 17.08
N VAL A 438 -16.25 20.59 16.89
CA VAL A 438 -17.67 20.40 17.27
C VAL A 438 -18.35 19.23 16.53
N ARG A 439 -17.96 18.97 15.28
CA ARG A 439 -18.41 17.80 14.50
C ARG A 439 -17.93 16.49 15.09
N GLY A 440 -16.80 16.47 15.81
CA GLY A 440 -16.24 15.25 16.39
C GLY A 440 -15.33 14.48 15.45
N ALA A 441 -14.64 15.15 14.53
CA ALA A 441 -13.58 14.51 13.77
C ALA A 441 -12.42 14.13 14.72
N ILE A 442 -11.79 12.99 14.46
CA ILE A 442 -10.62 12.53 15.22
C ILE A 442 -9.38 13.15 14.57
N ASP A 443 -8.61 13.92 15.33
CA ASP A 443 -7.30 14.44 14.90
C ASP A 443 -6.22 13.70 15.70
N PHE A 444 -5.52 12.78 15.04
CA PHE A 444 -4.38 12.09 15.62
C PHE A 444 -3.10 12.85 15.23
N GLU A 445 -2.35 13.31 16.22
CA GLU A 445 -1.02 13.90 15.99
C GLU A 445 0.00 12.80 15.66
N THR A 446 0.28 12.61 14.38
CA THR A 446 1.32 11.69 13.87
C THR A 446 2.57 12.48 13.46
N GLN A 447 3.75 12.04 13.93
CA GLN A 447 5.01 12.64 13.51
C GLN A 447 5.50 12.01 12.19
N GLU A 448 5.31 12.74 11.10
CA GLU A 448 5.92 12.41 9.80
C GLU A 448 7.39 12.83 9.74
N THR A 449 8.16 12.29 8.79
CA THR A 449 9.58 12.60 8.61
C THR A 449 9.94 12.85 7.14
N ARG A 450 10.89 13.75 6.91
CA ARG A 450 11.46 14.08 5.59
C ARG A 450 12.93 13.71 5.58
N ILE A 451 13.33 12.86 4.64
CA ILE A 451 14.73 12.53 4.38
C ILE A 451 15.39 13.72 3.69
N ILE A 452 16.54 14.16 4.21
CA ILE A 452 17.41 15.18 3.61
C ILE A 452 18.60 14.45 2.98
N PHE A 453 18.73 14.55 1.67
CA PHE A 453 19.82 13.91 0.92
C PHE A 453 21.06 14.80 0.85
N GLY A 454 22.23 14.17 0.89
CA GLY A 454 23.53 14.80 0.70
C GLY A 454 24.07 14.61 -0.71
N SER A 455 25.38 14.80 -0.86
CA SER A 455 26.11 14.36 -2.06
C SER A 455 25.93 12.85 -2.29
N GLU A 456 25.96 12.43 -3.55
CA GLU A 456 25.80 11.01 -3.98
C GLU A 456 24.42 10.39 -3.73
N ARG A 457 23.37 11.19 -3.42
CA ARG A 457 21.99 10.72 -3.14
C ARG A 457 21.86 9.81 -1.91
N LYS A 458 22.79 9.90 -0.97
CA LYS A 458 22.72 9.24 0.35
C LYS A 458 21.96 10.11 1.35
N ILE A 459 21.37 9.49 2.38
CA ILE A 459 20.79 10.24 3.51
C ILE A 459 21.91 11.03 4.21
N ALA A 460 21.73 12.34 4.35
CA ALA A 460 22.53 13.17 5.24
C ALA A 460 21.87 13.31 6.61
N GLU A 461 20.54 13.45 6.65
CA GLU A 461 19.75 13.66 7.87
C GLU A 461 18.30 13.19 7.66
N ILE A 462 17.61 12.81 8.74
CA ILE A 462 16.17 12.54 8.73
C ILE A 462 15.52 13.51 9.72
N ARG A 463 14.62 14.37 9.24
CA ARG A 463 14.01 15.43 10.07
C ARG A 463 12.51 15.19 10.29
N PRO A 464 11.96 15.56 11.46
CA PRO A 464 10.51 15.64 11.64
C PRO A 464 9.93 16.74 10.73
N THR A 465 8.75 16.50 10.14
CA THR A 465 7.97 17.54 9.46
C THR A 465 7.06 18.27 10.45
N THR A 466 6.70 19.52 10.15
CA THR A 466 5.88 20.36 11.05
C THR A 466 4.60 20.81 10.36
N ARG A 467 3.47 20.17 10.71
CA ARG A 467 2.10 20.49 10.23
C ARG A 467 1.60 21.81 10.84
N ASN A 468 2.15 22.92 10.35
CA ASN A 468 1.78 24.30 10.71
C ASN A 468 0.37 24.69 10.21
N ASP A 469 -0.13 25.88 10.57
CA ASP A 469 -1.51 26.30 10.23
C ASP A 469 -1.74 26.40 8.71
N ALA A 470 -0.72 26.62 7.88
CA ALA A 470 -0.89 26.74 6.43
C ALA A 470 -1.29 25.40 5.78
N HIS A 471 -0.74 24.28 6.28
CA HIS A 471 -1.16 22.94 5.86
C HIS A 471 -2.62 22.70 6.23
N LYS A 472 -2.99 23.00 7.48
CA LYS A 472 -4.34 22.82 8.03
C LYS A 472 -5.38 23.71 7.34
N LEU A 473 -4.99 24.91 6.91
CA LEU A 473 -5.81 25.83 6.13
C LEU A 473 -6.21 25.22 4.78
N ILE A 474 -5.25 24.67 4.03
CA ILE A 474 -5.53 23.97 2.77
C ILE A 474 -6.35 22.70 3.02
N GLU A 475 -5.99 21.92 4.04
CA GLU A 475 -6.73 20.71 4.46
C GLU A 475 -8.22 21.01 4.68
N GLU A 476 -8.59 22.01 5.48
CA GLU A 476 -10.00 22.39 5.69
C GLU A 476 -10.70 22.91 4.42
N CYS A 477 -9.98 23.60 3.53
CA CYS A 477 -10.55 24.04 2.23
C CYS A 477 -10.86 22.85 1.31
N MET A 478 -9.96 21.85 1.26
CA MET A 478 -10.15 20.65 0.45
C MET A 478 -11.20 19.72 1.06
N LEU A 479 -11.24 19.57 2.38
CA LEU A 479 -12.32 18.86 3.08
C LEU A 479 -13.69 19.45 2.75
N ALA A 480 -13.82 20.79 2.76
CA ALA A 480 -15.08 21.45 2.38
C ALA A 480 -15.49 21.13 0.93
N ALA A 481 -14.58 21.23 -0.04
CA ALA A 481 -14.87 20.92 -1.45
C ALA A 481 -15.19 19.44 -1.69
N ASN A 482 -14.50 18.53 -0.99
CA ASN A 482 -14.76 17.09 -1.03
C ASN A 482 -16.14 16.73 -0.45
N VAL A 483 -16.58 17.40 0.63
CA VAL A 483 -17.94 17.24 1.19
C VAL A 483 -19.01 17.85 0.29
N ALA A 484 -18.76 19.04 -0.28
CA ALA A 484 -19.63 19.64 -1.30
C ALA A 484 -19.86 18.68 -2.47
N THR A 485 -18.80 17.98 -2.88
CA THR A 485 -18.85 17.02 -3.98
C THR A 485 -19.63 15.75 -3.60
N ALA A 486 -19.40 15.20 -2.40
CA ALA A 486 -20.17 14.05 -1.92
C ALA A 486 -21.68 14.35 -1.82
N GLN A 487 -22.03 15.55 -1.35
CA GLN A 487 -23.42 16.02 -1.32
C GLN A 487 -23.99 16.23 -2.73
N PHE A 488 -23.20 16.76 -3.67
CA PHE A 488 -23.60 16.95 -5.07
C PHE A 488 -23.92 15.62 -5.76
N LEU A 489 -23.04 14.62 -5.64
CA LEU A 489 -23.20 13.29 -6.25
C LEU A 489 -24.46 12.59 -5.71
N LYS A 490 -24.63 12.57 -4.39
CA LYS A 490 -25.80 12.02 -3.71
C LYS A 490 -27.10 12.75 -4.09
N LYS A 491 -27.07 14.08 -4.22
CA LYS A 491 -28.24 14.89 -4.61
C LYS A 491 -28.64 14.75 -6.08
N HIS A 492 -27.69 14.41 -6.94
CA HIS A 492 -27.93 14.21 -8.38
C HIS A 492 -28.06 12.74 -8.80
N GLU A 493 -28.12 11.82 -7.83
CA GLU A 493 -28.29 10.37 -8.04
C GLU A 493 -27.25 9.82 -9.05
N ILE A 494 -25.99 10.20 -8.83
CA ILE A 494 -24.86 9.79 -9.68
C ILE A 494 -24.08 8.68 -8.96
N PRO A 495 -24.05 7.44 -9.50
CA PRO A 495 -23.07 6.44 -9.12
C PRO A 495 -21.67 7.03 -9.15
N ALA A 496 -20.90 6.90 -8.06
CA ALA A 496 -19.56 7.46 -7.96
C ALA A 496 -18.76 6.81 -6.83
N LEU A 497 -17.43 6.95 -6.86
CA LEU A 497 -16.58 6.51 -5.76
C LEU A 497 -16.65 7.49 -4.58
N TYR A 498 -17.07 6.98 -3.42
CA TYR A 498 -16.89 7.62 -2.13
C TYR A 498 -15.56 7.18 -1.52
N ARG A 499 -14.97 8.03 -0.67
CA ARG A 499 -13.82 7.68 0.16
C ARG A 499 -14.37 7.26 1.52
N VAL A 500 -14.58 5.97 1.68
CA VAL A 500 -15.15 5.34 2.88
C VAL A 500 -14.05 5.11 3.92
N HIS A 501 -14.41 5.22 5.19
CA HIS A 501 -13.59 4.79 6.32
C HIS A 501 -14.54 4.26 7.40
N ASP A 502 -14.65 2.94 7.49
CA ASP A 502 -15.53 2.29 8.47
C ASP A 502 -15.03 2.42 9.91
N GLY A 503 -15.90 2.13 10.87
CA GLY A 503 -15.52 2.05 12.27
C GLY A 503 -14.49 0.94 12.55
N PRO A 504 -13.96 0.87 13.80
CA PRO A 504 -13.10 -0.23 14.23
C PRO A 504 -13.86 -1.57 14.15
N PRO A 505 -13.29 -2.64 13.53
CA PRO A 505 -13.91 -3.96 13.52
C PRO A 505 -14.14 -4.47 14.96
N PRO A 506 -15.20 -5.27 15.22
CA PRO A 506 -15.59 -5.66 16.58
C PRO A 506 -14.44 -6.25 17.42
N GLU A 507 -13.64 -7.12 16.83
CA GLU A 507 -12.48 -7.75 17.49
C GLU A 507 -11.37 -6.74 17.87
N ARG A 508 -11.15 -5.69 17.06
CA ARG A 508 -10.21 -4.60 17.39
C ARG A 508 -10.78 -3.68 18.46
N LEU A 509 -12.09 -3.41 18.41
CA LEU A 509 -12.81 -2.62 19.41
C LEU A 509 -12.84 -3.29 20.78
N GLU A 510 -12.99 -4.62 20.85
CA GLU A 510 -12.91 -5.38 22.10
C GLU A 510 -11.50 -5.33 22.70
N LYS A 511 -10.46 -5.54 21.89
CA LYS A 511 -9.05 -5.39 22.31
C LYS A 511 -8.76 -3.98 22.85
N LEU A 512 -9.21 -2.93 22.15
CA LEU A 512 -9.10 -1.54 22.61
C LEU A 512 -9.83 -1.32 23.94
N ARG A 513 -11.06 -1.82 24.08
CA ARG A 513 -11.86 -1.69 25.32
C ARG A 513 -11.23 -2.41 26.51
N ALA A 514 -10.58 -3.56 26.29
CA ALA A 514 -9.83 -4.26 27.32
C ALA A 514 -8.58 -3.47 27.75
N PHE A 515 -7.75 -3.04 26.79
CA PHE A 515 -6.57 -2.21 27.04
C PHE A 515 -6.91 -0.91 27.80
N LEU A 516 -7.95 -0.19 27.40
CA LEU A 516 -8.40 1.03 28.09
C LEU A 516 -8.90 0.72 29.52
N GLY A 517 -9.60 -0.40 29.71
CA GLY A 517 -10.11 -0.82 31.01
C GLY A 517 -9.01 -1.00 32.06
N GLU A 518 -7.88 -1.61 31.69
CA GLU A 518 -6.71 -1.77 32.57
C GLU A 518 -6.05 -0.44 32.94
N LEU A 519 -6.19 0.60 32.11
CA LEU A 519 -5.75 1.97 32.39
C LEU A 519 -6.74 2.79 33.22
N GLY A 520 -7.87 2.18 33.63
CA GLY A 520 -8.98 2.84 34.31
C GLY A 520 -9.81 3.77 33.40
N LEU A 521 -9.64 3.65 32.08
CA LEU A 521 -10.31 4.46 31.06
C LEU A 521 -11.52 3.71 30.50
N THR A 522 -12.53 4.44 30.03
CA THR A 522 -13.66 3.85 29.32
C THR A 522 -13.94 4.59 28.02
N LEU A 523 -13.99 3.83 26.91
CA LEU A 523 -14.57 4.28 25.65
C LEU A 523 -16.06 3.91 25.64
N HIS A 524 -16.91 4.78 25.09
CA HIS A 524 -18.35 4.70 25.26
C HIS A 524 -18.96 3.36 24.81
N LYS A 525 -20.04 2.96 25.50
CA LYS A 525 -20.80 1.73 25.26
C LYS A 525 -22.21 2.05 24.75
N GLY A 526 -22.27 2.80 23.65
CA GLY A 526 -23.50 2.94 22.86
C GLY A 526 -23.93 1.59 22.29
N LYS A 527 -25.22 1.44 21.97
CA LYS A 527 -25.78 0.18 21.43
C LYS A 527 -25.12 -0.24 20.11
N GLU A 528 -24.74 0.74 19.30
CA GLU A 528 -24.10 0.59 17.98
C GLU A 528 -22.56 0.66 18.06
N GLY A 529 -21.98 0.75 19.27
CA GLY A 529 -20.55 0.97 19.49
C GLY A 529 -20.22 2.42 19.90
N PRO A 530 -18.93 2.80 19.86
CA PRO A 530 -18.47 4.18 20.05
C PRO A 530 -18.48 4.98 18.75
N THR A 531 -18.83 6.25 18.85
CA THR A 531 -18.78 7.23 17.76
C THR A 531 -17.41 7.91 17.66
N PRO A 532 -17.10 8.62 16.56
CA PRO A 532 -15.89 9.45 16.47
C PRO A 532 -15.78 10.52 17.58
N LYS A 533 -16.92 11.02 18.08
CA LYS A 533 -16.98 11.93 19.24
C LYS A 533 -16.49 11.27 20.53
N ASP A 534 -16.74 9.98 20.72
CA ASP A 534 -16.26 9.24 21.89
C ASP A 534 -14.74 9.02 21.84
N TYR A 535 -14.17 8.86 20.64
CA TYR A 535 -12.71 8.84 20.44
C TYR A 535 -12.08 10.21 20.73
N GLN A 536 -12.65 11.28 20.16
CA GLN A 536 -12.18 12.65 20.38
C GLN A 536 -12.22 13.03 21.87
N ALA A 537 -13.36 12.83 22.53
CA ALA A 537 -13.53 13.15 23.95
C ALA A 537 -12.56 12.35 24.84
N LEU A 538 -12.32 11.07 24.52
CA LEU A 538 -11.32 10.28 25.24
C LEU A 538 -9.91 10.87 25.04
N LEU A 539 -9.49 11.15 23.80
CA LEU A 539 -8.18 11.77 23.51
C LEU A 539 -7.99 13.11 24.24
N GLU A 540 -9.04 13.93 24.34
CA GLU A 540 -9.00 15.19 25.09
C GLU A 540 -8.84 14.97 26.60
N THR A 541 -9.53 13.98 27.19
CA THR A 541 -9.36 13.65 28.62
C THR A 541 -8.03 12.98 28.97
N VAL A 542 -7.33 12.38 28.00
CA VAL A 542 -6.03 11.71 28.22
C VAL A 542 -4.81 12.55 27.82
N ARG A 543 -5.00 13.74 27.24
CA ARG A 543 -3.93 14.58 26.66
C ARG A 543 -2.76 14.87 27.62
N ASP A 544 -3.05 15.19 28.88
CA ASP A 544 -2.04 15.52 29.88
C ASP A 544 -1.45 14.30 30.61
N ARG A 545 -1.76 13.07 30.17
CA ARG A 545 -1.26 11.83 30.80
C ARG A 545 0.11 11.42 30.25
N PRO A 546 1.03 10.87 31.09
CA PRO A 546 2.31 10.33 30.63
C PRO A 546 2.21 9.19 29.58
N ASP A 547 1.07 8.51 29.51
CA ASP A 547 0.78 7.43 28.55
C ASP A 547 -0.08 7.86 27.36
N TYR A 548 -0.23 9.18 27.11
CA TYR A 548 -1.03 9.72 26.01
C TYR A 548 -0.68 9.11 24.65
N HIS A 549 0.59 9.14 24.24
CA HIS A 549 1.02 8.61 22.93
C HIS A 549 0.79 7.10 22.78
N LEU A 550 0.89 6.34 23.88
CA LEU A 550 0.54 4.92 23.91
C LEU A 550 -0.97 4.74 23.65
N ILE A 551 -1.82 5.44 24.40
CA ILE A 551 -3.28 5.39 24.26
C ILE A 551 -3.70 5.80 22.84
N GLN A 552 -3.17 6.92 22.35
CA GLN A 552 -3.37 7.45 21.01
C GLN A 552 -2.97 6.43 19.92
N THR A 553 -1.82 5.78 20.07
CA THR A 553 -1.32 4.77 19.12
C THR A 553 -2.21 3.53 19.07
N VAL A 554 -2.66 3.03 20.23
CA VAL A 554 -3.57 1.86 20.29
C VAL A 554 -4.96 2.21 19.75
N MET A 555 -5.46 3.43 20.01
CA MET A 555 -6.70 3.93 19.42
C MET A 555 -6.61 4.04 17.89
N LEU A 556 -5.54 4.62 17.35
CA LEU A 556 -5.32 4.70 15.90
C LEU A 556 -5.23 3.30 15.26
N ARG A 557 -4.45 2.38 15.85
CA ARG A 557 -4.29 1.00 15.38
C ARG A 557 -5.57 0.14 15.49
N SER A 558 -6.61 0.61 16.18
CA SER A 558 -7.90 -0.08 16.26
C SER A 558 -8.81 0.14 15.05
N LEU A 559 -8.62 1.24 14.32
CA LEU A 559 -9.48 1.67 13.22
C LEU A 559 -9.30 0.81 11.95
N SER A 560 -10.21 1.00 11.00
CA SER A 560 -10.12 0.41 9.66
C SER A 560 -9.23 1.27 8.73
N GLN A 561 -8.78 0.71 7.60
CA GLN A 561 -8.14 1.52 6.55
C GLN A 561 -9.23 2.15 5.69
N ALA A 562 -9.03 3.40 5.25
CA ALA A 562 -9.95 4.06 4.33
C ALA A 562 -9.80 3.51 2.90
N VAL A 563 -10.90 3.37 2.17
CA VAL A 563 -10.97 2.74 0.84
C VAL A 563 -11.87 3.52 -0.13
N TYR A 564 -11.74 3.26 -1.43
CA TYR A 564 -12.69 3.71 -2.44
C TYR A 564 -13.81 2.69 -2.63
N SER A 565 -15.06 3.14 -2.63
CA SER A 565 -16.26 2.30 -2.67
C SER A 565 -17.38 3.01 -3.45
N SER A 566 -18.23 2.27 -4.16
CA SER A 566 -19.49 2.78 -4.73
C SER A 566 -20.51 3.08 -3.61
N ASP A 567 -20.62 2.17 -2.64
CA ASP A 567 -21.41 2.31 -1.43
C ASP A 567 -20.86 3.41 -0.52
N ASN A 568 -21.74 4.29 -0.07
CA ASN A 568 -21.41 5.37 0.87
C ASN A 568 -21.70 4.96 2.32
N ASN A 569 -20.71 4.34 2.97
CA ASN A 569 -20.75 4.04 4.42
C ASN A 569 -20.23 5.20 5.31
N GLY A 570 -19.92 6.35 4.70
CA GLY A 570 -19.37 7.52 5.39
C GLY A 570 -17.88 7.39 5.75
N HIS A 571 -17.37 8.32 6.55
CA HIS A 571 -15.94 8.39 6.89
C HIS A 571 -15.70 8.67 8.38
N PHE A 572 -15.60 7.60 9.18
CA PHE A 572 -15.51 7.59 10.65
C PHE A 572 -14.48 8.59 11.18
N GLY A 573 -13.22 8.53 10.73
CA GLY A 573 -12.15 9.41 11.24
C GLY A 573 -12.38 10.91 11.07
N LEU A 574 -13.17 11.33 10.07
CA LEU A 574 -13.49 12.75 9.80
C LEU A 574 -14.89 13.15 10.31
N ASN A 575 -15.65 12.17 10.81
CA ASN A 575 -17.07 12.20 11.14
C ASN A 575 -17.94 12.89 10.08
N TYR A 576 -17.91 12.37 8.84
CA TYR A 576 -18.79 12.78 7.75
C TYR A 576 -19.70 11.62 7.31
N GLU A 577 -20.98 11.90 7.09
CA GLU A 577 -21.96 10.95 6.52
C GLU A 577 -21.64 10.56 5.08
N ALA A 578 -21.01 11.45 4.32
CA ALA A 578 -20.56 11.21 2.95
C ALA A 578 -19.30 12.03 2.65
N TYR A 579 -18.33 11.41 2.00
CA TYR A 579 -17.04 12.01 1.66
C TYR A 579 -16.50 11.34 0.38
N THR A 580 -15.86 12.12 -0.50
CA THR A 580 -15.24 11.63 -1.75
C THR A 580 -13.99 12.45 -2.03
N HIS A 581 -13.13 11.99 -2.94
CA HIS A 581 -11.99 12.76 -3.41
C HIS A 581 -12.31 13.45 -4.75
N PHE A 582 -12.13 14.76 -4.77
CA PHE A 582 -12.32 15.67 -5.92
C PHE A 582 -11.08 16.54 -6.20
N THR A 583 -10.27 16.80 -5.16
CA THR A 583 -9.28 17.88 -5.14
C THR A 583 -7.87 17.50 -5.60
N SER A 584 -7.65 16.31 -6.17
CA SER A 584 -6.31 15.93 -6.69
C SER A 584 -6.31 15.03 -7.94
N PRO A 585 -6.99 15.42 -9.05
CA PRO A 585 -7.09 14.63 -10.28
C PRO A 585 -5.80 14.49 -11.09
N ILE A 586 -4.74 15.27 -10.82
CA ILE A 586 -3.44 15.08 -11.48
C ILE A 586 -2.79 13.76 -11.02
N ARG A 587 -3.06 13.35 -9.78
CA ARG A 587 -2.34 12.28 -9.07
C ARG A 587 -3.23 11.17 -8.49
N ARG A 588 -4.55 11.23 -8.68
CA ARG A 588 -5.53 10.20 -8.27
C ARG A 588 -6.61 10.01 -9.34
N TYR A 589 -6.82 8.76 -9.77
CA TYR A 589 -7.84 8.42 -10.76
C TYR A 589 -9.29 8.55 -10.24
N PRO A 590 -9.61 8.26 -8.95
CA PRO A 590 -10.94 8.53 -8.39
C PRO A 590 -11.38 9.99 -8.56
N ASP A 591 -10.50 10.96 -8.31
CA ASP A 591 -10.79 12.39 -8.51
C ASP A 591 -11.08 12.72 -9.98
N LEU A 592 -10.39 12.07 -10.94
CA LEU A 592 -10.67 12.22 -12.37
C LEU A 592 -12.06 11.66 -12.74
N LEU A 593 -12.48 10.54 -12.13
CA LEU A 593 -13.85 10.03 -12.24
C LEU A 593 -14.86 11.02 -11.63
N THR A 594 -14.58 11.56 -10.44
CA THR A 594 -15.41 12.58 -9.78
C THR A 594 -15.57 13.85 -10.64
N HIS A 595 -14.51 14.32 -11.30
CA HIS A 595 -14.57 15.43 -12.26
C HIS A 595 -15.46 15.13 -13.46
N ARG A 596 -15.41 13.89 -13.98
CA ARG A 596 -16.29 13.42 -15.06
C ARG A 596 -17.75 13.37 -14.61
N ALA A 597 -18.02 12.94 -13.38
CA ALA A 597 -19.36 12.91 -12.79
C ALA A 597 -19.97 14.31 -12.69
N ILE A 598 -19.24 15.27 -12.10
CA ILE A 598 -19.65 16.68 -11.99
C ILE A 598 -19.91 17.28 -13.39
N ARG A 599 -18.97 17.08 -14.32
CA ARG A 599 -19.09 17.59 -15.69
C ARG A 599 -20.31 17.02 -16.43
N SER A 600 -20.72 15.79 -16.14
CA SER A 600 -21.92 15.19 -16.74
C SER A 600 -23.20 16.00 -16.46
N VAL A 601 -23.31 16.62 -15.28
CA VAL A 601 -24.43 17.51 -14.92
C VAL A 601 -24.23 18.90 -15.51
N ILE A 602 -23.03 19.49 -15.41
CA ILE A 602 -22.73 20.80 -16.02
C ILE A 602 -23.09 20.78 -17.52
N ARG A 603 -22.81 19.66 -18.22
CA ARG A 603 -23.06 19.45 -19.64
C ARG A 603 -24.41 18.78 -19.96
N SER A 604 -25.29 18.58 -18.99
CA SER A 604 -26.68 18.14 -19.23
C SER A 604 -27.64 19.32 -19.41
N LYS A 605 -28.91 19.01 -19.70
CA LYS A 605 -30.03 19.98 -19.70
C LYS A 605 -30.79 20.03 -18.35
N GLN A 606 -30.29 19.37 -17.31
CA GLN A 606 -30.94 19.29 -16.00
C GLN A 606 -30.89 20.66 -15.32
N ASP A 607 -32.06 21.23 -15.01
CA ASP A 607 -32.09 22.47 -14.21
C ASP A 607 -31.73 22.15 -12.75
N THR A 608 -30.84 22.96 -12.17
CA THR A 608 -30.34 22.83 -10.79
C THR A 608 -29.54 24.07 -10.41
N PRO A 609 -29.71 24.63 -9.20
CA PRO A 609 -28.89 25.74 -8.72
C PRO A 609 -27.42 25.35 -8.50
N HIS A 610 -27.11 24.06 -8.38
CA HIS A 610 -25.79 23.56 -8.02
C HIS A 610 -24.79 23.48 -9.19
N VAL A 611 -25.16 23.90 -10.41
CA VAL A 611 -24.20 24.11 -11.50
C VAL A 611 -24.35 25.48 -12.15
N ARG A 612 -23.22 26.10 -12.51
CA ARG A 612 -23.19 27.31 -13.35
C ARG A 612 -22.73 26.95 -14.76
N ARG A 613 -23.50 27.34 -15.77
CA ARG A 613 -23.23 27.02 -17.18
C ARG A 613 -22.90 28.29 -17.96
N ALA A 614 -21.75 28.31 -18.64
CA ALA A 614 -21.27 29.45 -19.41
C ALA A 614 -21.53 29.29 -20.93
N GLY A 615 -22.74 28.87 -21.32
CA GLY A 615 -23.16 28.70 -22.72
C GLY A 615 -22.67 27.42 -23.43
N ALA A 616 -21.82 26.62 -22.78
CA ALA A 616 -21.16 25.49 -23.39
C ALA A 616 -22.11 24.38 -23.87
N ALA A 617 -21.82 23.79 -25.03
CA ALA A 617 -22.65 22.75 -25.65
C ALA A 617 -22.81 21.50 -24.76
N THR A 618 -24.02 20.94 -24.76
CA THR A 618 -24.39 19.75 -23.96
C THR A 618 -23.75 18.48 -24.50
N ILE A 619 -23.34 17.58 -23.60
CA ILE A 619 -22.67 16.31 -23.93
C ILE A 619 -23.51 15.15 -23.36
N PRO A 620 -23.83 14.10 -24.14
CA PRO A 620 -24.56 12.93 -23.64
C PRO A 620 -23.84 12.24 -22.47
N LYS A 621 -24.56 11.82 -21.41
CA LYS A 621 -23.97 11.16 -20.22
C LYS A 621 -23.07 9.98 -20.64
N ALA A 622 -23.52 9.12 -21.55
CA ALA A 622 -22.74 7.98 -22.07
C ALA A 622 -21.44 8.33 -22.83
N ARG A 623 -21.12 9.60 -23.10
CA ARG A 623 -19.84 10.05 -23.68
C ARG A 623 -18.90 10.71 -22.67
N ILE A 624 -19.34 10.90 -21.43
CA ILE A 624 -18.65 11.72 -20.43
C ILE A 624 -18.68 11.14 -19.01
N TYR A 625 -19.64 10.23 -18.75
CA TYR A 625 -19.76 9.43 -17.54
C TYR A 625 -20.52 8.12 -17.84
N PRO A 626 -19.91 7.15 -18.54
CA PRO A 626 -20.51 5.85 -18.89
C PRO A 626 -20.26 4.79 -17.79
N TYR A 627 -20.20 5.20 -16.52
CA TYR A 627 -19.94 4.30 -15.40
C TYR A 627 -21.26 3.94 -14.72
N ASP A 628 -21.47 2.64 -14.54
CA ASP A 628 -22.49 2.03 -13.68
C ASP A 628 -21.85 1.53 -12.38
N ASP A 629 -22.67 1.06 -11.44
CA ASP A 629 -22.22 0.66 -10.11
C ASP A 629 -21.22 -0.51 -10.17
N ALA A 630 -21.47 -1.51 -11.02
CA ALA A 630 -20.59 -2.68 -11.19
C ALA A 630 -19.20 -2.32 -11.75
N LEU A 631 -19.10 -1.36 -12.69
CA LEU A 631 -17.82 -0.84 -13.14
C LEU A 631 -17.15 0.03 -12.07
N LEU A 632 -17.92 0.74 -11.24
CA LEU A 632 -17.38 1.52 -10.13
C LEU A 632 -16.85 0.64 -8.99
N ASP A 633 -17.46 -0.51 -8.70
CA ASP A 633 -16.95 -1.48 -7.73
C ASP A 633 -15.52 -1.94 -8.11
N GLN A 634 -15.36 -2.37 -9.37
CA GLN A 634 -14.06 -2.78 -9.92
C GLN A 634 -13.03 -1.64 -9.89
N LEU A 635 -13.45 -0.42 -10.21
CA LEU A 635 -12.58 0.77 -10.14
C LEU A 635 -12.23 1.16 -8.70
N GLY A 636 -13.14 0.97 -7.74
CA GLY A 636 -12.92 1.20 -6.31
C GLY A 636 -11.87 0.26 -5.75
N GLU A 637 -12.03 -1.05 -6.00
CA GLU A 637 -11.04 -2.06 -5.63
C GLU A 637 -9.68 -1.77 -6.28
N GLN A 638 -9.66 -1.50 -7.59
CA GLN A 638 -8.43 -1.19 -8.34
C GLN A 638 -7.70 0.03 -7.76
N CYS A 639 -8.41 1.12 -7.46
CA CYS A 639 -7.80 2.35 -6.93
C CYS A 639 -7.33 2.20 -5.47
N SER A 640 -8.02 1.42 -4.64
CA SER A 640 -7.54 1.11 -3.29
C SER A 640 -6.43 0.05 -3.26
N MET A 641 -6.34 -0.80 -4.28
CA MET A 641 -5.18 -1.68 -4.49
C MET A 641 -3.96 -0.87 -4.92
N SER A 642 -4.09 0.06 -5.89
CA SER A 642 -2.97 0.89 -6.34
C SER A 642 -2.42 1.82 -5.26
N GLU A 643 -3.32 2.33 -4.40
CA GLU A 643 -2.98 3.12 -3.22
C GLU A 643 -2.12 2.31 -2.24
N ARG A 644 -2.59 1.12 -1.81
CA ARG A 644 -1.81 0.22 -0.93
C ARG A 644 -0.47 -0.20 -1.55
N ARG A 645 -0.45 -0.50 -2.86
CA ARG A 645 0.78 -0.81 -3.61
C ARG A 645 1.80 0.33 -3.55
N ALA A 646 1.35 1.58 -3.67
CA ALA A 646 2.20 2.75 -3.57
C ALA A 646 2.74 2.98 -2.15
N ASP A 647 1.89 2.82 -1.13
CA ASP A 647 2.28 2.95 0.29
C ASP A 647 3.29 1.87 0.70
N GLU A 648 3.08 0.61 0.28
CA GLU A 648 4.02 -0.49 0.57
C GLU A 648 5.38 -0.26 -0.11
N ALA A 649 5.43 0.07 -1.41
CA ALA A 649 6.68 0.26 -2.14
C ALA A 649 7.47 1.49 -1.66
N THR A 650 6.80 2.60 -1.35
CA THR A 650 7.47 3.81 -0.84
C THR A 650 8.01 3.59 0.57
N ARG A 651 7.26 2.90 1.45
CA ARG A 651 7.75 2.47 2.77
C ARG A 651 8.95 1.54 2.67
N ASP A 652 8.93 0.59 1.73
CA ASP A 652 10.00 -0.38 1.52
C ASP A 652 11.32 0.29 1.09
N VAL A 653 11.26 1.24 0.14
CA VAL A 653 12.40 2.09 -0.23
C VAL A 653 12.89 2.93 0.96
N VAL A 654 11.99 3.55 1.73
CA VAL A 654 12.36 4.32 2.93
C VAL A 654 13.04 3.42 3.97
N ASN A 655 12.58 2.18 4.17
CA ASN A 655 13.24 1.22 5.06
C ASN A 655 14.63 0.86 4.58
N TRP A 656 14.83 0.60 3.27
CA TRP A 656 16.16 0.29 2.72
C TRP A 656 17.13 1.47 2.89
N LEU A 657 16.69 2.70 2.58
CA LEU A 657 17.51 3.92 2.75
C LEU A 657 17.85 4.18 4.23
N LYS A 658 16.91 3.93 5.15
CA LYS A 658 17.15 3.99 6.60
C LYS A 658 18.15 2.91 7.06
N CYS A 659 18.14 1.72 6.46
CA CYS A 659 19.15 0.70 6.69
C CYS A 659 20.52 1.13 6.16
N GLU A 660 20.63 1.68 4.94
CA GLU A 660 21.91 2.20 4.44
C GLU A 660 22.49 3.27 5.36
N TYR A 661 21.67 4.23 5.79
CA TYR A 661 22.08 5.30 6.72
C TYR A 661 22.59 4.77 8.08
N MET A 662 22.00 3.70 8.61
CA MET A 662 22.43 3.11 9.88
C MET A 662 23.61 2.13 9.75
N LYS A 663 24.03 1.76 8.53
CA LYS A 663 25.09 0.77 8.29
C LYS A 663 26.43 1.16 8.91
N ASP A 664 26.78 2.44 8.85
CA ASP A 664 28.02 2.98 9.41
C ASP A 664 27.91 3.27 10.92
N ARG A 665 26.73 3.06 11.53
CA ARG A 665 26.43 3.27 12.96
C ARG A 665 26.52 1.99 13.81
N VAL A 666 26.91 0.86 13.24
CA VAL A 666 26.95 -0.44 13.94
C VAL A 666 27.95 -0.37 15.12
N GLY A 667 27.45 -0.65 16.32
CA GLY A 667 28.17 -0.53 17.59
C GLY A 667 27.84 0.73 18.40
N GLU A 668 27.24 1.77 17.80
CA GLU A 668 26.76 2.96 18.52
C GLU A 668 25.51 2.63 19.36
N SER A 669 25.36 3.34 20.49
CA SER A 669 24.18 3.29 21.36
C SER A 669 23.34 4.55 21.21
N PHE A 670 22.01 4.39 21.16
CA PHE A 670 21.05 5.45 20.97
C PHE A 670 19.88 5.35 21.98
N PRO A 671 19.31 6.50 22.41
CA PRO A 671 17.98 6.50 23.01
C PRO A 671 16.93 6.17 21.94
N GLY A 672 15.85 5.51 22.35
CA GLY A 672 14.70 5.23 21.49
C GLY A 672 13.43 4.96 22.28
N VAL A 673 12.31 4.81 21.57
CA VAL A 673 10.98 4.53 22.12
C VAL A 673 10.45 3.24 21.51
N ILE A 674 9.88 2.36 22.34
CA ILE A 674 9.27 1.11 21.87
C ILE A 674 8.02 1.44 21.03
N THR A 675 8.04 1.15 19.73
CA THR A 675 6.97 1.42 18.75
C THR A 675 6.01 0.25 18.55
N ALA A 676 6.45 -0.98 18.81
CA ALA A 676 5.62 -2.17 18.83
C ALA A 676 6.20 -3.27 19.74
N VAL A 677 5.33 -4.14 20.24
CA VAL A 677 5.71 -5.27 21.09
C VAL A 677 5.06 -6.54 20.55
N THR A 678 5.84 -7.62 20.48
CA THR A 678 5.42 -8.90 19.90
C THR A 678 5.91 -10.08 20.74
N GLY A 679 5.42 -11.28 20.46
CA GLY A 679 5.90 -12.52 21.08
C GLY A 679 7.37 -12.88 20.83
N PHE A 680 8.03 -12.23 19.87
CA PHE A 680 9.44 -12.48 19.51
C PHE A 680 10.37 -11.29 19.78
N GLY A 681 9.86 -10.15 20.23
CA GLY A 681 10.70 -8.97 20.47
C GLY A 681 9.97 -7.63 20.50
N LEU A 682 10.76 -6.57 20.64
CA LEU A 682 10.37 -5.16 20.70
C LEU A 682 10.84 -4.47 19.42
N PHE A 683 9.97 -3.70 18.77
CA PHE A 683 10.42 -2.70 17.80
C PHE A 683 10.66 -1.39 18.54
N VAL A 684 11.77 -0.73 18.22
CA VAL A 684 12.22 0.52 18.84
C VAL A 684 12.52 1.51 17.73
N GLU A 685 11.97 2.71 17.80
CA GLU A 685 12.39 3.84 16.95
C GLU A 685 13.42 4.69 17.71
N LEU A 686 14.53 5.00 17.05
CA LEU A 686 15.61 5.81 17.62
C LEU A 686 15.22 7.30 17.68
N THR A 687 15.34 7.92 18.85
CA THR A 687 15.05 9.36 19.05
C THR A 687 15.99 10.21 18.19
N ASP A 688 15.47 11.32 17.63
CA ASP A 688 16.15 12.26 16.72
C ASP A 688 16.69 11.67 15.39
N ILE A 689 16.68 10.34 15.25
CA ILE A 689 17.13 9.59 14.08
C ILE A 689 15.95 9.01 13.28
N TYR A 690 14.84 8.70 13.95
CA TYR A 690 13.59 8.20 13.38
C TYR A 690 13.75 6.94 12.52
N VAL A 691 14.61 6.02 12.98
CA VAL A 691 14.82 4.71 12.37
C VAL A 691 14.34 3.61 13.32
N GLU A 692 13.52 2.70 12.80
CA GLU A 692 12.96 1.56 13.55
C GLU A 692 13.86 0.32 13.41
N GLY A 693 14.07 -0.41 14.51
CA GLY A 693 14.84 -1.66 14.55
C GLY A 693 14.30 -2.63 15.60
N LEU A 694 14.72 -3.90 15.53
CA LEU A 694 14.18 -5.02 16.31
C LEU A 694 15.14 -5.43 17.43
N VAL A 695 14.71 -5.29 18.69
CA VAL A 695 15.28 -6.04 19.81
C VAL A 695 14.58 -7.40 19.87
N HIS A 696 15.23 -8.45 19.37
CA HIS A 696 14.72 -9.82 19.50
C HIS A 696 14.66 -10.26 20.98
N VAL A 697 13.71 -11.12 21.35
CA VAL A 697 13.50 -11.56 22.74
C VAL A 697 14.73 -12.21 23.39
N THR A 698 15.65 -12.76 22.59
CA THR A 698 16.93 -13.32 23.07
C THR A 698 18.02 -12.28 23.30
N ALA A 699 17.83 -11.04 22.85
CA ALA A 699 18.68 -9.87 23.13
C ALA A 699 18.09 -9.00 24.27
N LEU A 700 17.07 -9.50 24.97
CA LEU A 700 16.60 -8.95 26.24
C LEU A 700 17.43 -9.53 27.40
N PRO A 701 17.66 -8.79 28.49
CA PRO A 701 18.45 -9.26 29.63
C PRO A 701 17.88 -10.55 30.26
N GLY A 702 18.75 -11.52 30.58
CA GLY A 702 18.39 -12.92 30.86
C GLY A 702 17.19 -13.20 31.78
N ASP A 703 16.03 -13.44 31.18
CA ASP A 703 14.78 -13.87 31.79
C ASP A 703 13.90 -14.61 30.77
N TYR A 704 12.82 -15.26 31.21
CA TYR A 704 11.75 -15.74 30.33
C TYR A 704 10.70 -14.63 30.19
N TYR A 705 10.59 -14.05 29.00
CA TYR A 705 9.64 -12.99 28.72
C TYR A 705 8.33 -13.53 28.16
N HIS A 706 7.24 -13.30 28.89
CA HIS A 706 5.89 -13.62 28.45
C HIS A 706 5.28 -12.41 27.74
N PHE A 707 4.68 -12.65 26.57
CA PHE A 707 4.00 -11.61 25.80
C PHE A 707 2.56 -11.44 26.28
N ASP A 708 2.24 -10.22 26.67
CA ASP A 708 0.92 -9.79 27.11
C ASP A 708 0.35 -8.84 26.05
N PRO A 709 -0.50 -9.36 25.13
CA PRO A 709 -1.01 -8.58 24.01
C PRO A 709 -2.03 -7.53 24.43
N LEU A 710 -2.64 -7.64 25.61
CA LEU A 710 -3.61 -6.67 26.12
C LEU A 710 -2.92 -5.42 26.65
N HIS A 711 -1.80 -5.60 27.36
CA HIS A 711 -1.00 -4.50 27.91
C HIS A 711 0.13 -4.05 26.96
N HIS A 712 0.19 -4.59 25.73
CA HIS A 712 1.25 -4.37 24.75
C HIS A 712 2.67 -4.44 25.35
N ARG A 713 2.98 -5.52 26.08
CA ARG A 713 4.25 -5.67 26.82
C ARG A 713 4.87 -7.06 26.75
N LEU A 714 6.20 -7.10 26.91
CA LEU A 714 6.94 -8.31 27.31
C LEU A 714 7.26 -8.20 28.81
N ALA A 715 6.89 -9.21 29.58
CA ALA A 715 7.06 -9.26 31.03
C ALA A 715 7.94 -10.46 31.45
N GLY A 716 9.06 -10.17 32.11
CA GLY A 716 10.03 -11.16 32.58
C GLY A 716 9.54 -11.91 33.83
N GLU A 717 9.46 -13.23 33.73
CA GLU A 717 8.90 -14.14 34.75
C GLU A 717 9.64 -14.06 36.10
N ARG A 718 10.98 -14.01 36.08
CA ARG A 718 11.83 -14.06 37.29
C ARG A 718 12.21 -12.68 37.80
N THR A 719 12.37 -11.70 36.91
CA THR A 719 12.87 -10.36 37.24
C THR A 719 11.76 -9.33 37.41
N GLY A 720 10.55 -9.60 36.92
CA GLY A 720 9.47 -8.62 36.87
C GLY A 720 9.75 -7.42 35.93
N ARG A 721 10.81 -7.47 35.11
CA ARG A 721 11.09 -6.43 34.10
C ARG A 721 9.96 -6.40 33.08
N ASN A 722 9.43 -5.21 32.82
CA ASN A 722 8.40 -4.98 31.82
C ASN A 722 9.02 -4.10 30.72
N PHE A 723 8.77 -4.44 29.47
CA PHE A 723 9.03 -3.57 28.31
C PHE A 723 7.72 -3.38 27.57
N ARG A 724 7.21 -2.15 27.50
CA ARG A 724 5.88 -1.79 27.01
C ARG A 724 5.97 -0.87 25.79
N LEU A 725 4.95 -0.92 24.95
CA LEU A 725 4.71 0.08 23.91
C LEU A 725 4.73 1.49 24.53
N GLY A 726 5.58 2.37 24.01
CA GLY A 726 5.79 3.74 24.52
C GLY A 726 6.88 3.92 25.59
N ASP A 727 7.47 2.84 26.15
CA ASP A 727 8.60 2.99 27.08
C ASP A 727 9.85 3.51 26.33
N SER A 728 10.59 4.43 26.95
CA SER A 728 11.92 4.84 26.48
C SER A 728 13.00 3.83 26.90
N VAL A 729 13.89 3.49 25.97
CA VAL A 729 14.98 2.53 26.15
C VAL A 729 16.29 3.05 25.57
N GLU A 730 17.41 2.51 26.04
CA GLU A 730 18.73 2.69 25.43
C GLU A 730 19.08 1.40 24.68
N VAL A 731 19.36 1.50 23.38
CA VAL A 731 19.65 0.35 22.50
C VAL A 731 20.96 0.55 21.74
N ARG A 732 21.69 -0.55 21.51
CA ARG A 732 22.87 -0.60 20.63
C ARG A 732 22.50 -1.16 19.26
N VAL A 733 23.06 -0.57 18.20
CA VAL A 733 22.99 -1.11 16.84
C VAL A 733 23.91 -2.33 16.73
N MET A 734 23.36 -3.54 16.57
CA MET A 734 24.15 -4.79 16.56
C MET A 734 24.42 -5.31 15.15
N ARG A 735 23.44 -5.18 14.24
CA ARG A 735 23.55 -5.53 12.83
C ARG A 735 22.62 -4.65 12.02
N VAL A 736 23.04 -4.35 10.79
CA VAL A 736 22.19 -3.82 9.73
C VAL A 736 22.19 -4.85 8.61
N ASP A 737 21.01 -5.17 8.09
CA ASP A 737 20.84 -6.07 6.96
C ASP A 737 20.03 -5.39 5.85
N LEU A 738 20.70 -5.13 4.72
CA LEU A 738 20.12 -4.47 3.56
C LEU A 738 19.26 -5.40 2.70
N ASP A 739 19.45 -6.72 2.80
CA ASP A 739 18.66 -7.71 2.06
C ASP A 739 17.33 -7.99 2.76
N GLU A 740 17.36 -8.16 4.08
CA GLU A 740 16.14 -8.31 4.87
C GLU A 740 15.46 -6.96 5.19
N ARG A 741 16.12 -5.83 4.87
CA ARG A 741 15.69 -4.44 5.17
C ARG A 741 15.41 -4.25 6.67
N LYS A 742 16.36 -4.72 7.50
CA LYS A 742 16.27 -4.80 8.97
C LYS A 742 17.48 -4.20 9.67
N ILE A 743 17.25 -3.83 10.93
CA ILE A 743 18.28 -3.43 11.87
C ILE A 743 18.02 -4.19 13.17
N ASP A 744 19.02 -4.93 13.65
CA ASP A 744 18.95 -5.67 14.92
C ASP A 744 19.53 -4.82 16.06
N PHE A 745 18.82 -4.77 17.18
CA PHE A 745 19.15 -4.02 18.38
C PHE A 745 19.35 -4.91 19.61
N GLU A 746 20.17 -4.46 20.55
CA GLU A 746 20.34 -5.03 21.89
C GLU A 746 20.07 -3.93 22.94
N ILE A 747 19.39 -4.25 24.05
CA ILE A 747 19.15 -3.26 25.12
C ILE A 747 20.43 -3.08 25.95
N SER A 748 20.86 -1.85 26.13
CA SER A 748 22.02 -1.52 26.96
C SER A 748 21.72 -1.80 28.44
N GLU A 749 22.56 -2.59 29.11
CA GLU A 749 22.37 -2.97 30.51
C GLU A 749 22.33 -1.77 31.47
N THR A 750 22.92 -0.64 31.06
CA THR A 750 22.94 0.65 31.79
C THR A 750 21.55 1.23 32.07
N ALA A 751 20.58 1.05 31.17
CA ALA A 751 19.25 1.65 31.32
C ALA A 751 18.27 0.79 32.14
N ALA A 752 18.52 -0.53 32.27
CA ALA A 752 17.57 -1.51 32.83
C ALA A 752 17.36 -1.46 34.37
N ALA A 753 17.69 -0.33 34.99
CA ALA A 753 17.52 -0.04 36.42
C ALA A 753 16.65 1.21 36.71
N ALA A 754 16.28 2.00 35.69
CA ALA A 754 15.64 3.31 35.85
C ALA A 754 14.10 3.29 35.97
N THR A 755 13.55 2.46 36.86
CA THR A 755 12.10 2.51 37.16
C THR A 755 11.74 3.80 37.91
N PRO A 756 10.68 4.55 37.53
CA PRO A 756 10.30 5.78 38.25
C PRO A 756 10.02 5.53 39.73
N ALA A 757 10.81 6.16 40.61
CA ALA A 757 10.76 5.91 42.04
C ALA A 757 9.43 6.36 42.67
N GLY A 758 8.72 5.40 43.29
CA GLY A 758 7.38 5.61 43.84
C GLY A 758 7.30 6.69 44.93
N ARG A 759 6.74 7.85 44.56
CA ARG A 759 5.90 8.75 45.40
C ARG A 759 6.29 8.81 46.89
N LYS A 760 7.38 9.51 47.22
CA LYS A 760 7.79 9.80 48.61
C LYS A 760 6.59 10.27 49.44
N ARG A 761 6.24 9.53 50.49
CA ARG A 761 5.33 10.03 51.55
C ARG A 761 5.98 11.24 52.21
N ARG A 762 5.25 12.36 52.32
CA ARG A 762 5.66 13.49 53.16
C ARG A 762 5.74 13.03 54.62
N GLY A 763 6.95 12.98 55.17
CA GLY A 763 7.14 13.00 56.62
C GLY A 763 6.80 14.40 57.14
N HIS A 764 6.16 14.48 58.30
CA HIS A 764 5.82 15.74 58.96
C HIS A 764 7.03 16.25 59.76
N ASP A 765 7.24 17.56 59.82
CA ASP A 765 8.30 18.18 60.61
C ASP A 765 8.12 17.92 62.11
N THR A 766 9.24 17.65 62.81
CA THR A 766 9.43 17.99 64.24
C THR A 766 10.88 18.37 64.51
N ALA A 767 11.06 19.39 65.36
CA ALA A 767 12.35 19.84 65.89
C ALA A 767 12.52 19.40 67.38
N PRO A 768 13.74 19.46 67.96
CA PRO A 768 14.15 18.61 69.10
C PRO A 768 14.28 19.39 70.44
N PRO A 769 14.88 18.84 71.54
CA PRO A 769 14.69 17.52 72.17
C PRO A 769 14.60 17.54 73.74
N ALA A 770 14.15 16.43 74.35
CA ALA A 770 14.44 15.99 75.73
C ALA A 770 14.07 14.48 75.83
N ALA A 771 14.81 13.54 76.43
CA ALA A 771 15.28 13.41 77.83
C ALA A 771 14.11 13.31 78.85
N THR A 772 13.96 12.34 79.76
CA THR A 772 14.67 11.07 80.15
C THR A 772 13.73 10.34 81.16
N THR A 773 13.75 9.05 81.53
CA THR A 773 14.63 7.86 81.36
C THR A 773 13.87 6.57 81.75
N THR A 774 14.34 5.36 81.35
CA THR A 774 14.11 4.02 82.00
C THR A 774 12.63 3.49 82.06
N THR A 775 12.22 2.22 82.32
CA THR A 775 12.70 0.79 82.25
C THR A 775 11.42 -0.11 82.46
N GLU A 776 11.31 -1.44 82.23
CA GLU A 776 12.17 -2.55 81.79
C GLU A 776 11.32 -3.74 81.18
N LYS A 777 11.89 -4.96 81.08
CA LYS A 777 11.34 -6.35 81.28
C LYS A 777 9.79 -6.60 81.35
N GLU A 778 9.21 -7.75 80.96
CA GLU A 778 9.72 -9.05 80.43
C GLU A 778 8.59 -9.93 79.80
N LYS A 779 9.01 -10.98 79.07
CA LYS A 779 8.40 -12.34 78.87
C LYS A 779 6.94 -12.57 78.37
N ALA A 780 6.88 -13.39 77.32
CA ALA A 780 5.74 -14.19 76.80
C ALA A 780 5.53 -15.50 77.64
N PRO A 781 4.84 -16.62 77.23
CA PRO A 781 4.11 -16.92 75.97
C PRO A 781 2.82 -17.82 76.01
N ALA A 782 2.08 -17.83 74.88
CA ALA A 782 1.39 -18.94 74.18
C ALA A 782 0.44 -20.00 74.83
N LYS A 783 -0.71 -20.27 74.15
CA LYS A 783 -1.49 -21.55 73.96
C LYS A 783 -2.89 -21.24 73.34
N SER A 784 -3.69 -22.13 72.70
CA SER A 784 -3.45 -23.38 71.91
C SER A 784 -4.75 -23.99 71.30
N GLY A 785 -4.73 -24.48 70.04
CA GLY A 785 -5.65 -25.51 69.50
C GLY A 785 -7.05 -25.09 68.97
N ARG A 786 -7.89 -25.95 68.35
CA ARG A 786 -7.69 -27.24 67.62
C ARG A 786 -9.00 -27.73 66.92
N ARG A 787 -8.93 -28.26 65.67
CA ARG A 787 -9.94 -29.13 64.97
C ARG A 787 -11.29 -28.46 64.54
N SER A 788 -12.10 -28.98 63.59
CA SER A 788 -12.07 -30.23 62.77
C SER A 788 -12.93 -30.14 61.47
N ALA A 789 -12.53 -30.89 60.41
CA ALA A 789 -13.33 -31.62 59.39
C ALA A 789 -14.46 -30.89 58.58
N SER A 790 -14.83 -31.24 57.33
CA SER A 790 -14.31 -32.05 56.19
C SER A 790 -15.34 -31.91 55.01
N ALA A 791 -15.29 -32.51 53.81
CA ALA A 791 -14.37 -33.31 52.98
C ALA A 791 -14.90 -33.34 51.50
N LYS A 792 -14.08 -33.79 50.52
CA LYS A 792 -14.44 -34.26 49.15
C LYS A 792 -15.02 -33.21 48.16
N GLU A 793 -14.82 -33.27 46.83
CA GLU A 793 -13.91 -34.06 45.97
C GLU A 793 -13.84 -33.47 44.54
N SER A 794 -12.67 -33.49 43.87
CA SER A 794 -12.48 -33.58 42.39
C SER A 794 -10.99 -33.38 42.04
N SER A 795 -10.60 -33.65 40.79
CA SER A 795 -9.22 -34.05 40.44
C SER A 795 -8.61 -33.34 39.23
N THR A 796 -7.34 -32.96 39.33
CA THR A 796 -6.42 -32.77 38.20
C THR A 796 -5.07 -33.42 38.54
N GLU A 797 -4.46 -34.12 37.58
CA GLU A 797 -3.20 -34.85 37.78
C GLU A 797 -1.97 -33.93 37.68
N ALA A 798 -0.98 -34.17 38.52
CA ALA A 798 0.27 -33.39 38.55
C ALA A 798 1.40 -34.08 37.77
N TYR A 799 1.89 -33.37 36.75
CA TYR A 799 3.09 -33.69 35.96
C TYR A 799 4.31 -34.00 36.85
N ARG A 800 5.02 -35.11 36.59
CA ARG A 800 6.17 -35.56 37.39
C ARG A 800 7.52 -35.31 36.67
N PRO A 801 8.62 -34.99 37.38
CA PRO A 801 9.88 -34.55 36.75
C PRO A 801 10.74 -35.61 36.04
N SER A 802 10.22 -36.82 35.78
CA SER A 802 10.99 -37.93 35.18
C SER A 802 11.37 -37.71 33.71
N ASP A 803 10.48 -37.09 32.94
CA ASP A 803 10.50 -37.21 31.48
C ASP A 803 11.53 -36.27 30.82
N ALA A 804 12.00 -35.28 31.57
CA ALA A 804 13.10 -34.39 31.17
C ALA A 804 14.46 -35.13 31.09
N ALA A 805 14.65 -36.20 31.88
CA ALA A 805 15.87 -37.00 31.83
C ALA A 805 15.91 -37.89 30.57
N ALA A 806 14.79 -38.51 30.21
CA ALA A 806 14.69 -39.39 29.03
C ALA A 806 14.98 -38.65 27.72
N LYS A 807 14.34 -37.49 27.50
CA LYS A 807 14.51 -36.69 26.27
C LYS A 807 15.96 -36.22 26.06
N ASN A 808 16.69 -35.92 27.14
CA ASN A 808 18.10 -35.55 27.06
C ASN A 808 19.02 -36.73 26.66
N ALA A 809 18.64 -37.97 26.94
CA ALA A 809 19.38 -39.16 26.52
C ALA A 809 19.22 -39.43 25.00
N GLU A 810 18.02 -39.26 24.45
CA GLU A 810 17.77 -39.40 23.01
C GLU A 810 18.50 -38.31 22.19
N VAL A 811 18.48 -37.06 22.66
CA VAL A 811 19.20 -35.95 22.00
C VAL A 811 20.72 -36.18 22.00
N ARG A 812 21.29 -36.81 23.04
CA ARG A 812 22.69 -37.25 23.04
C ARG A 812 22.95 -38.36 22.02
N LYS A 813 22.16 -39.45 22.04
CA LYS A 813 22.30 -40.54 21.05
C LYS A 813 22.19 -40.05 19.60
N SER A 814 21.27 -39.13 19.32
CA SER A 814 21.11 -38.52 18.00
C SER A 814 22.33 -37.68 17.58
N ARG A 815 22.91 -36.89 18.50
CA ARG A 815 24.17 -36.17 18.26
C ARG A 815 25.36 -37.10 18.05
N GLU A 816 25.46 -38.20 18.80
CA GLU A 816 26.53 -39.18 18.68
C GLU A 816 26.44 -39.96 17.36
N LEU A 817 25.24 -40.43 16.98
CA LEU A 817 24.98 -41.06 15.68
C LEU A 817 25.32 -40.14 14.50
N LYS A 818 24.91 -38.86 14.56
CA LYS A 818 25.25 -37.86 13.54
C LYS A 818 26.76 -37.59 13.48
N LYS A 819 27.48 -37.67 14.62
CA LYS A 819 28.94 -37.50 14.68
C LYS A 819 29.70 -38.72 14.13
N ALA A 820 29.17 -39.93 14.30
CA ALA A 820 29.70 -41.15 13.69
C ALA A 820 29.55 -41.14 12.17
N LEU A 821 28.35 -40.84 11.66
CA LEU A 821 28.08 -40.72 10.22
C LEU A 821 28.96 -39.65 9.53
N LEU A 822 29.26 -38.55 10.24
CA LEU A 822 30.19 -37.51 9.76
C LEU A 822 31.68 -37.90 9.85
N ALA A 823 32.03 -38.97 10.56
CA ALA A 823 33.37 -39.54 10.58
C ALA A 823 33.56 -40.55 9.43
N ASP A 824 32.60 -41.46 9.22
CA ASP A 824 32.62 -42.41 8.10
C ASP A 824 32.69 -41.68 6.75
N ALA A 825 31.90 -40.61 6.59
CA ALA A 825 31.93 -39.74 5.41
C ALA A 825 33.29 -39.03 5.16
N LYS A 826 34.24 -39.10 6.09
CA LYS A 826 35.61 -38.54 5.95
C LYS A 826 36.72 -39.58 5.89
N GLY A 827 36.44 -40.88 6.07
CA GLY A 827 37.44 -41.94 5.98
C GLY A 827 37.76 -42.43 4.56
N GLY A 828 36.92 -42.09 3.57
CA GLY A 828 36.86 -42.75 2.27
C GLY A 828 37.86 -42.34 1.19
N SER A 829 39.18 -42.26 1.45
CA SER A 829 40.17 -42.24 0.34
C SER A 829 41.58 -42.72 0.71
N LYS A 830 42.19 -43.50 -0.23
CA LYS A 830 43.55 -44.10 -0.21
C LYS A 830 43.75 -45.25 0.81
N ALA A 831 44.40 -46.37 0.47
CA ALA A 831 44.84 -46.89 -0.83
C ALA A 831 45.25 -48.39 -0.77
N SER A 832 45.53 -48.99 -1.94
CA SER A 832 46.50 -50.08 -2.24
C SER A 832 45.98 -51.47 -2.66
N SER A 833 46.26 -51.83 -3.92
CA SER A 833 46.56 -53.17 -4.51
C SER A 833 46.54 -53.03 -6.06
N GLY A 834 47.19 -53.89 -6.88
CA GLY A 834 47.97 -55.07 -6.51
C GLY A 834 48.69 -55.87 -7.63
N LYS A 835 49.05 -55.27 -8.79
CA LYS A 835 49.82 -55.90 -9.91
C LYS A 835 49.12 -57.01 -10.75
N SER A 836 49.81 -57.38 -11.84
CA SER A 836 49.58 -58.49 -12.82
C SER A 836 48.48 -58.28 -13.89
N ASP A 837 48.65 -58.72 -15.15
CA ASP A 837 49.87 -58.95 -15.97
C ASP A 837 49.49 -59.01 -17.49
N ARG A 838 50.41 -58.65 -18.42
CA ARG A 838 50.34 -58.87 -19.90
C ARG A 838 49.16 -58.21 -20.67
N SER A 839 49.08 -58.16 -22.01
CA SER A 839 50.04 -57.93 -23.13
C SER A 839 49.23 -57.74 -24.45
N GLY A 840 49.62 -57.00 -25.49
CA GLY A 840 50.79 -56.11 -25.68
C GLY A 840 51.33 -56.16 -27.13
N TYR A 841 50.96 -55.20 -27.99
CA TYR A 841 51.54 -55.01 -29.35
C TYR A 841 51.53 -53.52 -29.77
N ALA A 842 52.28 -53.15 -30.81
CA ALA A 842 52.55 -51.76 -31.24
C ALA A 842 52.78 -51.71 -32.78
N PRO A 843 53.44 -50.69 -33.40
CA PRO A 843 53.49 -49.23 -33.17
C PRO A 843 53.21 -48.39 -34.46
N SER A 844 53.08 -47.06 -34.34
CA SER A 844 53.55 -45.99 -35.28
C SER A 844 52.72 -44.69 -35.13
N SER A 845 53.17 -43.47 -35.50
CA SER A 845 54.52 -42.88 -35.47
C SER A 845 54.44 -41.34 -35.60
N SER A 846 55.55 -40.64 -35.32
CA SER A 846 55.84 -39.22 -35.63
C SER A 846 55.25 -38.09 -34.75
N LYS A 847 56.19 -37.20 -34.38
CA LYS A 847 56.14 -35.79 -33.91
C LYS A 847 57.09 -35.02 -34.89
N PRO A 848 57.41 -33.70 -34.79
CA PRO A 848 57.12 -32.72 -33.74
C PRO A 848 56.68 -31.29 -34.20
N ALA A 849 56.39 -30.48 -33.19
CA ALA A 849 56.08 -29.04 -33.17
C ALA A 849 57.09 -28.07 -33.85
N SER A 850 56.60 -26.86 -34.18
CA SER A 850 57.34 -25.61 -34.01
C SER A 850 56.39 -24.44 -33.64
N LYS A 851 56.85 -23.19 -33.54
CA LYS A 851 56.26 -22.19 -32.59
C LYS A 851 56.64 -20.72 -32.89
N HIS A 852 55.70 -19.77 -32.70
CA HIS A 852 55.88 -18.29 -32.78
C HIS A 852 56.16 -17.75 -34.22
N ARG A 853 56.12 -16.43 -34.55
CA ARG A 853 56.20 -15.18 -33.74
C ARG A 853 55.66 -13.92 -34.50
N LYS A 854 54.93 -13.02 -33.80
CA LYS A 854 54.68 -11.54 -34.00
C LYS A 854 54.38 -10.91 -35.41
N GLY A 855 53.47 -9.91 -35.45
CA GLY A 855 53.22 -8.95 -36.57
C GLY A 855 54.10 -7.67 -36.51
N PRO A 856 53.66 -6.43 -36.90
CA PRO A 856 52.29 -5.92 -37.18
C PRO A 856 52.17 -4.80 -38.31
N SER A 857 51.11 -3.96 -38.28
CA SER A 857 50.93 -2.62 -38.94
C SER A 857 50.45 -2.59 -40.42
N LYS A 858 49.85 -1.51 -41.02
CA LYS A 858 49.17 -0.27 -40.53
C LYS A 858 48.26 0.36 -41.64
N SER A 859 47.19 1.07 -41.22
CA SER A 859 46.39 2.16 -41.87
C SER A 859 46.62 2.68 -43.32
N GLY A 860 45.53 3.01 -44.06
CA GLY A 860 45.58 3.96 -45.21
C GLY A 860 44.29 4.26 -46.02
N SER A 861 43.75 5.49 -45.88
CA SER A 861 43.04 6.37 -46.87
C SER A 861 41.87 5.91 -47.80
N ALA A 862 40.84 6.78 -47.91
CA ALA A 862 39.91 6.93 -49.07
C ALA A 862 40.37 8.12 -49.98
N PRO A 863 39.71 8.55 -51.11
CA PRO A 863 38.38 9.24 -51.07
C PRO A 863 37.47 9.30 -52.37
N THR A 864 36.26 9.88 -52.21
CA THR A 864 35.45 10.72 -53.15
C THR A 864 34.83 10.24 -54.50
N ALA A 865 33.48 10.21 -54.52
CA ALA A 865 32.54 11.02 -55.34
C ALA A 865 32.33 10.85 -56.88
N LYS A 866 31.05 10.73 -57.30
CA LYS A 866 30.36 11.65 -58.25
C LYS A 866 28.82 11.46 -58.28
N SER A 867 28.10 12.26 -59.08
CA SER A 867 26.66 12.58 -58.91
C SER A 867 25.82 12.63 -60.21
N GLY A 868 24.49 12.55 -60.08
CA GLY A 868 23.47 12.79 -61.12
C GLY A 868 22.12 12.13 -60.77
N GLY A 869 20.94 12.59 -61.21
CA GLY A 869 20.61 13.79 -61.99
C GLY A 869 19.08 13.90 -62.25
N ALA A 870 18.42 14.90 -61.66
CA ALA A 870 16.96 15.11 -61.54
C ALA A 870 16.04 14.86 -62.76
N ARG A 871 14.77 14.50 -62.48
CA ARG A 871 13.58 15.06 -63.18
C ARG A 871 12.25 14.90 -62.43
N LYS A 872 11.40 15.93 -62.55
CA LYS A 872 9.94 16.00 -62.26
C LYS A 872 9.34 16.79 -63.45
N PRO A 873 8.05 16.63 -63.84
CA PRO A 873 7.09 17.65 -63.39
C PRO A 873 5.58 17.28 -63.37
N LYS A 874 4.83 18.09 -62.62
CA LYS A 874 3.41 18.49 -62.81
C LYS A 874 2.30 17.43 -62.63
N ALA A 875 1.07 17.97 -62.56
CA ALA A 875 -0.18 17.33 -62.14
C ALA A 875 -1.38 18.04 -62.78
N LYS A 876 -2.57 17.42 -62.76
CA LYS A 876 -3.89 18.09 -62.75
C LYS A 876 -5.05 17.06 -62.68
N SER A 877 -5.80 17.09 -61.58
CA SER A 877 -7.26 16.90 -61.48
C SER A 877 -7.63 17.00 -60.00
#